data_AF-A0AAF0F976-F1
#
_entry.id   AF-A0AAF0F976-F1
#
_cell.length_a   1.000
_cell.length_b   1.000
_cell.length_c   1.000
_cell.angle_alpha   90.00
_cell.angle_beta   90.00
_cell.angle_gamma   90.00
#
_symmetry.space_group_name_H-M   'P 1'
#
loop_
_entity.id
_entity.type
_entity.pdbx_description
1 polymer ?
#
loop_
_entity_poly.entity_id
_entity_poly.type
_entity_poly.pdbx_seq_one_letter_code
_entity_poly.pdbx_strand_id
1 'polypeptide(L)'
;MAPTRQVSLAIPRVFSRARSTAVLRAVPSSRYTESEGPEGGSWTAPARRREWKREEVQALFDQPLLELVFQAATVHRQHNDPSRIQLCTLMNIKEGGCSEDCAYCSQSSRYSTHSKASPLEQVETVMAEARRAKENGSTRFCMGAAWREIGGRKRGFNRILQMVKEIRGMGMEVCTTLGMLSPEQAKQLKDAGLSAYNHNLDTSREYYSKVITSRTYDDRLETINNVRTAGISVCSGGILGLGEDESDRVGLIWEMSRLPEHPESFPVNALVAIKGTPMEGQEPVNFQELLRTIATARIVLPTSIVRIAAGRHMFSESEQAMAFLAGANAIFTGHRMLTTPTSSWDEDKAMLSRWGLTGMKSFESKRLAPLAYDMPPNDPTFRSDTEHSSSDDRVSYTKRDSSASQTSSRALFTPNWAETLRHIWTGSLPGSIQRSLGRWSALFSSRALFAYTTIEAVFSVFYQYLNSRVQAKVTLGSATRSYVTKTLANALFDGLSDSESKEIVAHPFEHDWNTSKLPRTTKILDFDDPRAVAFRKSMMGWFIGLTPDQVTELDIREWLSWALFGKYYEQVLEDDRYEEPKHAHDLAKRELAFLEEVVKLFAARSGIRQFPKEVPLTDAQQRVKRTMLLSLDPVSVSARPLSFYVIVRILNEFSRKMLKWRYNVQLHDIGSVQYLLYMPDDWSAEAAKKGEKPLPTLFLHGLGFGTVQYTEAINYLLSSTSPHRSRPVLIPLQPWLSYDLFSPRFLRPWNKEESARVIRDMLQRHGMYDCGVSVFSHSMGTIVHAWLLKEIPETIRRSIFVDPVCFQLWTPQICYRFLYKRPETFVEYILRYFVAREVGIANVLTRYFDWTSNALLLDHVAHRDDPNRTRVYLAGEDTVVDAPALAQFFARNGMKNVVEYEKGTHHGAHVMGPFNRLPQIVSELDAPLHQL
;
A
#
# COMPACT_ATOMS: atom_id res chain seq x y z
N MET A 1 -25.25 -57.63 -36.91
CA MET A 1 -26.67 -58.01 -37.14
C MET A 1 -27.44 -57.80 -35.85
N ALA A 2 -28.57 -57.06 -35.90
CA ALA A 2 -29.71 -57.14 -34.96
C ALA A 2 -29.46 -56.76 -33.47
N PRO A 3 -30.50 -56.37 -32.69
CA PRO A 3 -30.49 -55.01 -32.14
C PRO A 3 -31.03 -54.80 -30.70
N THR A 4 -30.94 -53.55 -30.23
CA THR A 4 -31.88 -52.83 -29.32
C THR A 4 -32.41 -53.49 -28.04
N ARG A 5 -32.31 -52.76 -26.92
CA ARG A 5 -33.49 -52.45 -26.08
C ARG A 5 -33.31 -51.15 -25.27
N GLN A 6 -34.09 -50.13 -25.61
CA GLN A 6 -34.40 -49.03 -24.68
C GLN A 6 -35.45 -49.52 -23.68
N VAL A 7 -35.35 -49.09 -22.42
CA VAL A 7 -36.46 -49.12 -21.47
C VAL A 7 -36.53 -47.77 -20.78
N SER A 8 -37.59 -47.01 -21.02
CA SER A 8 -38.03 -45.94 -20.14
C SER A 8 -39.12 -46.48 -19.24
N LEU A 9 -39.17 -46.08 -17.96
CA LEU A 9 -40.43 -46.05 -17.21
C LEU A 9 -40.35 -45.01 -16.07
N ALA A 10 -41.51 -44.47 -15.71
CA ALA A 10 -41.66 -43.27 -14.91
C ALA A 10 -41.62 -43.50 -13.39
N ILE A 11 -41.41 -42.42 -12.63
CA ILE A 11 -41.61 -42.38 -11.17
C ILE A 11 -42.69 -41.32 -10.86
N PRO A 12 -43.74 -41.66 -10.09
CA PRO A 12 -44.88 -40.76 -9.87
C PRO A 12 -44.70 -39.81 -8.66
N ARG A 13 -45.49 -38.72 -8.65
CA ARG A 13 -45.67 -37.81 -7.50
C ARG A 13 -47.03 -38.05 -6.84
N VAL A 14 -47.06 -38.34 -5.53
CA VAL A 14 -48.21 -38.04 -4.64
C VAL A 14 -47.68 -37.64 -3.25
N PHE A 15 -48.31 -36.63 -2.62
CA PHE A 15 -48.06 -36.18 -1.25
C PHE A 15 -49.06 -36.81 -0.26
N SER A 16 -48.65 -37.10 0.99
CA SER A 16 -49.12 -36.38 2.20
C SER A 16 -48.99 -37.16 3.54
N ARG A 17 -48.63 -36.41 4.61
CA ARG A 17 -49.03 -36.52 6.05
C ARG A 17 -48.90 -37.90 6.81
N ALA A 18 -48.51 -37.98 8.10
CA ALA A 18 -47.98 -37.00 9.08
C ALA A 18 -47.49 -37.70 10.40
N ARG A 19 -46.84 -36.93 11.30
CA ARG A 19 -46.50 -37.17 12.74
C ARG A 19 -45.35 -38.19 13.01
N SER A 20 -44.19 -37.76 13.55
CA SER A 20 -43.82 -37.41 14.96
C SER A 20 -43.64 -38.67 15.84
N THR A 21 -42.53 -38.91 16.57
CA THR A 21 -41.82 -38.07 17.56
C THR A 21 -40.38 -38.54 17.89
N ALA A 22 -39.56 -37.63 18.46
CA ALA A 22 -38.47 -37.87 19.45
C ALA A 22 -37.17 -38.62 19.02
N VAL A 23 -35.98 -38.39 19.60
CA VAL A 23 -35.43 -37.31 20.47
C VAL A 23 -33.89 -37.36 20.34
N LEU A 24 -33.19 -36.22 20.37
CA LEU A 24 -31.87 -36.08 21.00
C LEU A 24 -31.65 -34.62 21.42
N ARG A 25 -31.04 -34.40 22.60
CA ARG A 25 -31.11 -33.14 23.35
C ARG A 25 -30.06 -32.10 22.91
N ALA A 26 -30.49 -30.85 22.77
CA ALA A 26 -29.62 -29.68 22.88
C ALA A 26 -29.80 -29.04 24.28
N VAL A 27 -28.70 -28.54 24.86
CA VAL A 27 -28.69 -27.76 26.11
C VAL A 27 -28.90 -26.28 25.75
N PRO A 28 -29.72 -25.50 26.49
CA PRO A 28 -30.35 -24.32 25.92
C PRO A 28 -29.50 -23.05 25.97
N SER A 29 -29.60 -22.24 24.92
CA SER A 29 -29.24 -20.82 24.97
C SER A 29 -30.29 -20.03 25.77
N SER A 30 -29.84 -19.28 26.76
CA SER A 30 -30.72 -18.39 27.54
C SER A 30 -31.06 -17.13 26.74
N ARG A 31 -32.27 -17.15 26.16
CA ARG A 31 -33.14 -16.00 25.82
C ARG A 31 -32.49 -14.62 25.91
N TYR A 32 -32.22 -14.01 24.76
CA TYR A 32 -32.41 -12.57 24.62
C TYR A 32 -33.91 -12.34 24.43
N THR A 33 -34.56 -11.73 25.43
CA THR A 33 -35.90 -11.16 25.27
C THR A 33 -35.79 -9.85 24.53
N GLU A 34 -36.58 -9.68 23.48
CA GLU A 34 -36.87 -8.37 22.91
C GLU A 34 -37.45 -7.47 24.01
N SER A 35 -36.90 -6.26 24.14
CA SER A 35 -37.52 -5.18 24.91
C SER A 35 -37.61 -3.96 24.01
N GLU A 36 -38.80 -3.38 23.95
CA GLU A 36 -39.17 -2.25 23.12
C GLU A 36 -38.23 -1.04 23.35
N GLY A 37 -37.98 -0.27 22.29
CA GLY A 37 -37.12 0.92 22.39
C GLY A 37 -37.85 2.10 23.04
N PRO A 38 -37.18 2.89 23.90
CA PRO A 38 -37.62 4.23 24.22
C PRO A 38 -37.05 5.24 23.21
N GLU A 39 -37.92 6.08 22.67
CA GLU A 39 -37.52 7.40 22.15
C GLU A 39 -37.02 8.28 23.31
N GLY A 40 -36.18 9.27 23.00
CA GLY A 40 -35.73 10.27 23.96
C GLY A 40 -34.45 9.90 24.72
N GLY A 41 -33.51 10.84 24.79
CA GLY A 41 -32.18 10.58 25.35
C GLY A 41 -32.15 10.46 26.86
N SER A 42 -31.38 9.50 27.36
CA SER A 42 -30.76 9.56 28.69
C SER A 42 -29.39 8.91 28.67
N TRP A 43 -28.49 9.39 29.53
CA TRP A 43 -27.10 8.96 29.59
C TRP A 43 -26.98 7.57 30.23
N THR A 44 -26.41 6.59 29.51
CA THR A 44 -26.05 5.31 30.11
C THR A 44 -24.82 5.48 31.00
N ALA A 45 -24.91 5.02 32.25
CA ALA A 45 -23.84 5.14 33.23
C ALA A 45 -22.57 4.36 32.80
N PRO A 46 -21.36 4.83 33.18
CA PRO A 46 -20.12 4.16 32.82
C PRO A 46 -20.06 2.74 33.41
N ALA A 47 -19.59 1.78 32.61
CA ALA A 47 -19.39 0.40 33.06
C ALA A 47 -18.45 0.36 34.28
N ARG A 48 -18.80 -0.44 35.30
CA ARG A 48 -17.97 -0.56 36.51
C ARG A 48 -16.56 -1.02 36.13
N ARG A 49 -15.57 -0.21 36.53
CA ARG A 49 -14.15 -0.49 36.34
C ARG A 49 -13.75 -1.76 37.10
N ARG A 50 -12.93 -2.61 36.49
CA ARG A 50 -12.29 -3.73 37.19
C ARG A 50 -11.21 -3.18 38.12
N GLU A 51 -11.27 -3.55 39.39
CA GLU A 51 -10.16 -3.40 40.34
C GLU A 51 -9.18 -4.56 40.11
N TRP A 52 -7.90 -4.25 39.93
CA TRP A 52 -6.85 -5.24 39.69
C TRP A 52 -6.06 -5.51 40.96
N LYS A 53 -5.91 -6.78 41.32
CA LYS A 53 -4.91 -7.22 42.31
C LYS A 53 -3.54 -7.37 41.65
N ARG A 54 -2.46 -7.23 42.42
CA ARG A 54 -1.09 -7.31 41.87
C ARG A 54 -0.82 -8.69 41.27
N GLU A 55 -1.34 -9.73 41.91
CA GLU A 55 -1.22 -11.13 41.50
C GLU A 55 -1.96 -11.41 40.19
N GLU A 56 -3.06 -10.70 39.90
CA GLU A 56 -3.76 -10.80 38.61
C GLU A 56 -2.96 -10.13 37.48
N VAL A 57 -2.29 -9.01 37.76
CA VAL A 57 -1.40 -8.35 36.79
C VAL A 57 -0.15 -9.19 36.55
N GLN A 58 0.41 -9.80 37.59
CA GLN A 58 1.51 -10.77 37.47
C GLN A 58 1.08 -11.98 36.62
N ALA A 59 -0.07 -12.59 36.90
CA ALA A 59 -0.59 -13.73 36.14
C ALA A 59 -0.88 -13.40 34.65
N LEU A 60 -1.16 -12.14 34.30
CA LEU A 60 -1.17 -11.68 32.90
C LEU A 60 0.26 -11.55 32.36
N PHE A 61 1.15 -10.90 33.10
CA PHE A 61 2.54 -10.69 32.70
C PHE A 61 3.26 -12.02 32.43
N ASP A 62 2.99 -13.06 33.20
CA ASP A 62 3.62 -14.39 33.10
C ASP A 62 3.08 -15.27 31.96
N GLN A 63 2.04 -14.83 31.24
CA GLN A 63 1.47 -15.60 30.12
C GLN A 63 2.49 -15.90 29.00
N PRO A 64 2.26 -16.94 28.16
CA PRO A 64 2.98 -17.09 26.90
C PRO A 64 2.89 -15.81 26.07
N LEU A 65 4.04 -15.26 25.64
CA LEU A 65 4.13 -13.90 25.12
C LEU A 65 3.18 -13.62 23.93
N LEU A 66 3.01 -14.58 23.02
CA LEU A 66 2.14 -14.42 21.86
C LEU A 66 0.65 -14.46 22.22
N GLU A 67 0.26 -15.22 23.23
CA GLU A 67 -1.12 -15.21 23.76
C GLU A 67 -1.42 -13.88 24.45
N LEU A 68 -0.48 -13.37 25.25
CA LEU A 68 -0.56 -12.05 25.87
C LEU A 68 -0.71 -10.93 24.83
N VAL A 69 0.08 -10.98 23.75
CA VAL A 69 -0.01 -10.04 22.63
C VAL A 69 -1.35 -10.16 21.90
N PHE A 70 -1.87 -11.37 21.68
CA PHE A 70 -3.18 -11.57 21.05
C PHE A 70 -4.34 -11.05 21.92
N GLN A 71 -4.28 -11.29 23.24
CA GLN A 71 -5.23 -10.74 24.21
C GLN A 71 -5.17 -9.20 24.23
N ALA A 72 -3.96 -8.63 24.25
CA ALA A 72 -3.76 -7.19 24.24
C ALA A 72 -4.23 -6.52 22.94
N ALA A 73 -3.96 -7.13 21.78
CA ALA A 73 -4.46 -6.70 20.48
C ALA A 73 -6.00 -6.71 20.43
N THR A 74 -6.63 -7.73 21.03
CA THR A 74 -8.08 -7.83 21.16
C THR A 74 -8.65 -6.69 22.01
N VAL A 75 -8.09 -6.45 23.19
CA VAL A 75 -8.48 -5.34 24.08
C VAL A 75 -8.25 -3.99 23.41
N HIS A 76 -7.15 -3.83 22.66
CA HIS A 76 -6.84 -2.60 21.95
C HIS A 76 -7.94 -2.24 20.93
N ARG A 77 -8.32 -3.20 20.07
CA ARG A 77 -9.37 -3.03 19.05
C ARG A 77 -10.77 -2.77 19.61
N GLN A 78 -11.05 -3.18 20.85
CA GLN A 78 -12.32 -2.90 21.52
C GLN A 78 -12.43 -1.44 22.01
N HIS A 79 -11.30 -0.79 22.32
CA HIS A 79 -11.27 0.50 23.03
C HIS A 79 -10.63 1.65 22.23
N ASN A 80 -9.88 1.33 21.17
CA ASN A 80 -9.09 2.27 20.37
C ASN A 80 -9.22 1.92 18.88
N ASP A 81 -9.01 2.89 17.98
CA ASP A 81 -8.82 2.60 16.56
C ASP A 81 -7.40 2.03 16.36
N PRO A 82 -7.25 0.76 15.93
CA PRO A 82 -5.94 0.11 15.76
C PRO A 82 -5.14 0.64 14.57
N SER A 83 -5.72 1.51 13.73
CA SER A 83 -5.04 2.16 12.60
C SER A 83 -4.49 3.54 12.94
N ARG A 84 -4.62 3.98 14.21
CA ARG A 84 -4.33 5.35 14.66
C ARG A 84 -3.23 5.39 15.70
N ILE A 85 -2.18 6.16 15.40
CA ILE A 85 -1.05 6.42 16.30
C ILE A 85 -1.00 7.92 16.64
N GLN A 86 -0.94 8.27 17.92
CA GLN A 86 -0.77 9.65 18.35
C GLN A 86 0.69 10.09 18.15
N LEU A 87 0.90 11.12 17.34
CA LEU A 87 2.21 11.71 17.08
C LEU A 87 2.43 12.89 18.02
N CYS A 88 3.53 12.86 18.78
CA CYS A 88 3.89 13.90 19.74
C CYS A 88 5.33 14.39 19.49
N THR A 89 5.59 15.69 19.45
CA THR A 89 6.97 16.22 19.48
C THR A 89 7.31 16.72 20.87
N LEU A 90 8.53 16.46 21.35
CA LEU A 90 9.03 16.89 22.65
C LEU A 90 10.24 17.80 22.48
N MET A 91 10.14 19.04 22.96
CA MET A 91 11.24 20.00 23.00
C MET A 91 11.80 20.13 24.42
N ASN A 92 13.13 20.11 24.54
CA ASN A 92 13.83 20.49 25.77
C ASN A 92 13.88 22.03 25.85
N ILE A 93 13.01 22.63 26.67
CA ILE A 93 12.92 24.09 26.81
C ILE A 93 13.85 24.64 27.89
N LYS A 94 14.48 23.77 28.71
CA LYS A 94 15.57 24.11 29.63
C LYS A 94 16.38 22.84 29.86
N GLU A 95 17.60 22.78 29.32
CA GLU A 95 18.48 21.62 29.40
C GLU A 95 19.45 21.68 30.61
N GLY A 96 19.84 20.50 31.11
CA GLY A 96 20.95 20.31 32.06
C GLY A 96 20.72 20.95 33.42
N GLY A 97 21.69 20.88 34.33
CA GLY A 97 21.64 21.60 35.63
C GLY A 97 20.37 21.33 36.46
N CYS A 98 19.93 20.07 36.52
CA CYS A 98 18.86 19.63 37.44
C CYS A 98 19.46 19.26 38.79
N SER A 99 18.79 19.59 39.90
CA SER A 99 19.22 19.23 41.26
C SER A 99 18.99 17.76 41.62
N GLU A 100 18.10 17.11 40.89
CA GLU A 100 17.69 15.71 41.10
C GLU A 100 18.80 14.74 40.73
N ASP A 101 18.82 13.60 41.41
CA ASP A 101 19.90 12.59 41.36
C ASP A 101 19.56 11.35 40.52
N CYS A 102 18.51 11.39 39.69
CA CYS A 102 18.01 10.23 38.94
C CYS A 102 19.14 9.48 38.19
N ALA A 103 19.44 8.23 38.58
CA ALA A 103 20.62 7.48 38.14
C ALA A 103 20.72 7.23 36.62
N TYR A 104 19.63 7.39 35.87
CA TYR A 104 19.57 7.28 34.40
C TYR A 104 19.67 8.63 33.67
N CYS A 105 19.60 9.77 34.36
CA CYS A 105 19.34 11.06 33.72
C CYS A 105 20.61 11.85 33.39
N SER A 106 20.84 12.08 32.09
CA SER A 106 21.89 12.96 31.56
C SER A 106 21.89 14.37 32.15
N GLN A 107 20.72 14.91 32.50
CA GLN A 107 20.54 16.32 32.89
C GLN A 107 20.74 16.59 34.40
N SER A 108 21.02 15.54 35.18
CA SER A 108 21.38 15.63 36.60
C SER A 108 22.73 16.34 36.77
N SER A 109 22.78 17.34 37.66
CA SER A 109 24.03 18.00 38.06
C SER A 109 24.90 17.17 39.00
N ARG A 110 24.46 15.96 39.39
CA ARG A 110 25.26 15.00 40.17
C ARG A 110 26.25 14.22 39.31
N TYR A 111 26.09 14.23 37.99
CA TYR A 111 26.76 13.33 37.06
C TYR A 111 27.49 14.09 35.94
N SER A 112 28.64 13.58 35.50
CA SER A 112 29.48 14.24 34.50
C SER A 112 29.15 13.72 33.10
N THR A 113 28.08 14.21 32.49
CA THR A 113 27.57 13.76 31.19
C THR A 113 27.83 14.79 30.07
N HIS A 114 27.33 14.52 28.86
CA HIS A 114 27.40 15.45 27.73
C HIS A 114 26.46 16.67 27.83
N SER A 115 25.46 16.63 28.72
CA SER A 115 24.42 17.67 28.79
C SER A 115 24.95 18.94 29.45
N LYS A 116 24.70 20.09 28.81
CA LYS A 116 25.13 21.41 29.30
C LYS A 116 23.94 22.21 29.79
N ALA A 117 24.10 22.90 30.92
CA ALA A 117 23.04 23.73 31.48
C ALA A 117 22.72 24.90 30.54
N SER A 118 21.47 24.98 30.07
CA SER A 118 20.97 26.09 29.26
C SER A 118 19.99 26.97 30.06
N PRO A 119 19.81 28.25 29.71
CA PRO A 119 18.68 29.04 30.19
C PRO A 119 17.36 28.47 29.67
N LEU A 120 16.25 28.89 30.27
CA LEU A 120 14.92 28.65 29.71
C LEU A 120 14.82 29.34 28.34
N GLU A 121 14.34 28.60 27.33
CA GLU A 121 14.14 29.06 25.96
C GLU A 121 13.19 30.26 25.85
N GLN A 122 13.30 31.00 24.76
CA GLN A 122 12.38 32.11 24.44
C GLN A 122 11.09 31.59 23.82
N VAL A 123 10.01 32.37 23.94
CA VAL A 123 8.68 31.95 23.45
C VAL A 123 8.73 31.72 21.94
N GLU A 124 9.38 32.62 21.22
CA GLU A 124 9.52 32.64 19.77
C GLU A 124 10.22 31.37 19.26
N THR A 125 11.28 30.91 19.93
CA THR A 125 12.00 29.66 19.61
C THR A 125 11.09 28.45 19.78
N VAL A 126 10.35 28.39 20.89
CA VAL A 126 9.42 27.28 21.18
C VAL A 126 8.25 27.27 20.20
N MET A 127 7.73 28.46 19.84
CA MET A 127 6.66 28.61 18.86
C MET A 127 7.09 28.26 17.44
N ALA A 128 8.34 28.54 17.05
CA ALA A 128 8.88 28.10 15.77
C ALA A 128 8.92 26.56 15.68
N GLU A 129 9.45 25.87 16.69
CA GLU A 129 9.50 24.42 16.70
C GLU A 129 8.10 23.78 16.83
N ALA A 130 7.18 24.41 17.57
CA ALA A 130 5.80 23.94 17.66
C ALA A 130 5.03 24.06 16.34
N ARG A 131 5.24 25.14 15.56
CA ARG A 131 4.70 25.24 14.18
C ARG A 131 5.27 24.14 13.28
N ARG A 132 6.59 23.95 13.30
CA ARG A 132 7.26 22.90 12.51
C ARG A 132 6.79 21.49 12.86
N ALA A 133 6.57 21.21 14.15
CA ALA A 133 6.01 19.96 14.61
C ALA A 133 4.56 19.75 14.12
N LYS A 134 3.73 20.80 14.15
CA LYS A 134 2.34 20.79 13.65
C LYS A 134 2.27 20.53 12.15
N GLU A 135 3.10 21.23 11.37
CA GLU A 135 3.24 21.07 9.92
C GLU A 135 3.63 19.63 9.56
N ASN A 136 4.47 19.00 10.40
CA ASN A 136 4.85 17.60 10.27
C ASN A 136 3.83 16.59 10.85
N GLY A 137 2.60 17.02 11.17
CA GLY A 137 1.50 16.14 11.58
C GLY A 137 1.48 15.78 13.07
N SER A 138 2.28 16.45 13.91
CA SER A 138 2.28 16.22 15.35
C SER A 138 1.03 16.82 16.00
N THR A 139 0.30 16.00 16.76
CA THR A 139 -0.97 16.38 17.42
C THR A 139 -0.77 17.07 18.77
N ARG A 140 0.30 16.66 19.47
CA ARG A 140 0.65 17.13 20.81
C ARG A 140 2.07 17.66 20.81
N PHE A 141 2.25 18.88 21.30
CA PHE A 141 3.58 19.44 21.57
C PHE A 141 3.88 19.38 23.06
N CYS A 142 5.00 18.76 23.41
CA CYS A 142 5.45 18.55 24.76
C CYS A 142 6.67 19.43 25.05
N MET A 143 6.70 20.07 26.22
CA MET A 143 7.80 20.92 26.68
C MET A 143 8.41 20.36 27.96
N GLY A 144 9.69 20.01 27.94
CA GLY A 144 10.41 19.53 29.12
C GLY A 144 11.41 20.54 29.67
N ALA A 145 11.45 20.67 31.00
CA ALA A 145 12.43 21.49 31.70
C ALA A 145 13.17 20.67 32.76
N ALA A 146 14.51 20.78 32.79
CA ALA A 146 15.37 20.13 33.77
C ALA A 146 15.30 20.83 35.16
N TRP A 147 14.16 20.70 35.84
CA TRP A 147 13.92 21.21 37.19
C TRP A 147 13.29 20.14 38.09
N ARG A 148 13.64 20.19 39.39
CA ARG A 148 12.93 19.48 40.47
C ARG A 148 11.48 19.95 40.58
N GLU A 149 11.30 21.26 40.55
CA GLU A 149 10.05 21.97 40.77
C GLU A 149 10.15 23.42 40.26
N ILE A 150 9.01 24.08 40.10
CA ILE A 150 8.94 25.47 39.60
C ILE A 150 9.26 26.51 40.69
N GLY A 151 9.34 26.10 41.97
CA GLY A 151 9.58 26.94 43.14
C GLY A 151 10.63 28.05 42.93
N GLY A 152 10.23 29.30 43.21
CA GLY A 152 11.06 30.50 43.04
C GLY A 152 11.10 31.11 41.62
N ARG A 153 10.70 30.38 40.57
CA ARG A 153 10.96 30.77 39.16
C ARG A 153 9.82 31.56 38.49
N LYS A 154 9.20 32.53 39.19
CA LYS A 154 8.00 33.27 38.72
C LYS A 154 8.08 33.75 37.26
N ARG A 155 9.18 34.42 36.85
CA ARG A 155 9.36 34.90 35.46
C ARG A 155 9.42 33.77 34.43
N GLY A 156 10.05 32.64 34.78
CA GLY A 156 10.13 31.47 33.91
C GLY A 156 8.79 30.76 33.79
N PHE A 157 8.04 30.65 34.89
CA PHE A 157 6.71 30.06 34.88
C PHE A 157 5.73 30.88 34.02
N ASN A 158 5.69 32.20 34.19
CA ASN A 158 4.84 33.07 33.38
C ASN A 158 5.13 32.93 31.88
N ARG A 159 6.40 32.75 31.49
CA ARG A 159 6.81 32.49 30.10
C ARG A 159 6.27 31.14 29.60
N ILE A 160 6.30 30.10 30.43
CA ILE A 160 5.71 28.80 30.09
C ILE A 160 4.19 28.89 29.98
N LEU A 161 3.51 29.66 30.85
CA LEU A 161 2.07 29.92 30.71
C LEU A 161 1.74 30.62 29.39
N GLN A 162 2.60 31.53 28.92
CA GLN A 162 2.47 32.14 27.58
C GLN A 162 2.68 31.10 26.46
N MET A 163 3.76 30.31 26.50
CA MET A 163 3.99 29.22 25.53
C MET A 163 2.79 28.25 25.45
N VAL A 164 2.21 27.89 26.60
CA VAL A 164 1.03 27.01 26.65
C VAL A 164 -0.17 27.65 25.98
N LYS A 165 -0.46 28.93 26.25
CA LYS A 165 -1.57 29.66 25.61
C LYS A 165 -1.39 29.75 24.09
N GLU A 166 -0.20 30.10 23.63
CA GLU A 166 0.06 30.27 22.20
C GLU A 166 0.01 28.94 21.43
N ILE A 167 0.62 27.86 21.94
CA ILE A 167 0.54 26.53 21.31
C ILE A 167 -0.89 26.01 21.32
N ARG A 168 -1.65 26.25 22.41
CA ARG A 168 -3.08 25.89 22.48
C ARG A 168 -3.89 26.66 21.43
N GLY A 169 -3.60 27.95 21.25
CA GLY A 169 -4.18 28.80 20.21
C GLY A 169 -3.91 28.30 18.78
N MET A 170 -2.82 27.56 18.55
CA MET A 170 -2.57 26.89 17.28
C MET A 170 -3.44 25.63 17.04
N GLY A 171 -4.32 25.24 17.96
CA GLY A 171 -5.16 24.05 17.84
C GLY A 171 -4.41 22.72 18.07
N MET A 172 -3.27 22.76 18.76
CA MET A 172 -2.54 21.58 19.19
C MET A 172 -2.90 21.20 20.62
N GLU A 173 -2.71 19.93 20.97
CA GLU A 173 -2.62 19.54 22.38
C GLU A 173 -1.29 20.02 22.97
N VAL A 174 -1.32 20.53 24.20
CA VAL A 174 -0.11 21.01 24.88
C VAL A 174 0.19 20.15 26.10
N CYS A 175 1.45 19.75 26.25
CA CYS A 175 1.94 18.99 27.38
C CYS A 175 3.19 19.62 27.98
N THR A 176 3.37 19.54 29.30
CA THR A 176 4.58 20.00 29.99
C THR A 176 5.10 18.95 30.99
N THR A 177 6.42 18.98 31.24
CA THR A 177 7.06 18.25 32.35
C THR A 177 8.09 19.17 33.00
N LEU A 178 7.72 19.72 34.17
CA LEU A 178 8.42 20.82 34.84
C LEU A 178 8.83 20.46 36.28
N GLY A 179 8.80 19.17 36.62
CA GLY A 179 9.01 18.65 37.97
C GLY A 179 7.72 18.48 38.76
N MET A 180 7.80 18.67 40.08
CA MET A 180 6.66 18.69 41.01
C MET A 180 5.88 20.01 40.91
N LEU A 181 4.56 19.94 41.16
CA LEU A 181 3.63 21.07 41.10
C LEU A 181 2.80 21.20 42.37
N SER A 182 2.66 22.44 42.85
CA SER A 182 1.58 22.84 43.77
C SER A 182 0.21 22.86 43.08
N PRO A 183 -0.90 22.75 43.83
CA PRO A 183 -2.26 22.88 43.29
C PRO A 183 -2.48 24.20 42.51
N GLU A 184 -1.91 25.31 42.99
CA GLU A 184 -2.04 26.63 42.37
C GLU A 184 -1.33 26.70 41.01
N GLN A 185 -0.17 26.06 40.89
CA GLN A 185 0.57 25.97 39.62
C GLN A 185 -0.14 25.06 38.62
N ALA A 186 -0.69 23.93 39.09
CA ALA A 186 -1.51 23.04 38.26
C ALA A 186 -2.74 23.78 37.73
N LYS A 187 -3.43 24.55 38.58
CA LYS A 187 -4.56 25.39 38.16
C LYS A 187 -4.15 26.46 37.14
N GLN A 188 -3.06 27.19 37.37
CA GLN A 188 -2.58 28.21 36.41
C GLN A 188 -2.21 27.60 35.04
N LEU A 189 -1.64 26.39 35.01
CA LEU A 189 -1.39 25.65 33.76
C LEU A 189 -2.70 25.24 33.07
N LYS A 190 -3.73 24.81 33.83
CA LYS A 190 -5.06 24.51 33.28
C LYS A 190 -5.70 25.76 32.66
N ASP A 191 -5.68 26.88 33.39
CA ASP A 191 -6.23 28.17 32.96
C ASP A 191 -5.48 28.74 31.74
N ALA A 192 -4.21 28.37 31.55
CA ALA A 192 -3.44 28.65 30.34
C ALA A 192 -3.78 27.74 29.14
N GLY A 193 -4.55 26.66 29.33
CA GLY A 193 -4.99 25.75 28.27
C GLY A 193 -4.19 24.45 28.15
N LEU A 194 -3.40 24.07 29.17
CA LEU A 194 -2.61 22.83 29.15
C LEU A 194 -3.52 21.60 29.03
N SER A 195 -3.26 20.74 28.03
CA SER A 195 -4.03 19.50 27.81
C SER A 195 -3.61 18.39 28.75
N ALA A 196 -2.29 18.19 28.91
CA ALA A 196 -1.71 17.09 29.69
C ALA A 196 -0.47 17.53 30.49
N TYR A 197 -0.17 16.82 31.57
CA TYR A 197 1.08 17.01 32.32
C TYR A 197 1.80 15.66 32.47
N ASN A 198 3.08 15.64 32.14
CA ASN A 198 3.89 14.43 32.22
C ASN A 198 4.64 14.34 33.55
N HIS A 199 4.33 13.31 34.33
CA HIS A 199 4.94 13.07 35.64
C HIS A 199 4.95 11.55 35.93
N ASN A 200 5.99 10.87 35.42
CA ASN A 200 6.18 9.42 35.55
C ASN A 200 6.28 8.94 37.01
N LEU A 201 6.05 7.65 37.25
CA LEU A 201 6.47 6.98 38.49
C LEU A 201 7.81 6.25 38.33
N ASP A 202 8.36 6.22 37.11
CA ASP A 202 9.67 5.71 36.71
C ASP A 202 9.80 4.17 36.85
N THR A 203 9.43 3.57 37.99
CA THR A 203 9.46 2.13 38.29
C THR A 203 8.45 1.78 39.40
N SER A 204 8.58 0.61 40.04
CA SER A 204 7.82 0.23 41.24
C SER A 204 8.12 1.14 42.44
N ARG A 205 7.27 1.08 43.45
CA ARG A 205 7.49 1.78 44.72
C ARG A 205 8.70 1.22 45.48
N GLU A 206 8.91 -0.08 45.38
CA GLU A 206 9.94 -0.85 46.07
C GLU A 206 11.34 -0.61 45.48
N TYR A 207 11.44 -0.46 44.15
CA TYR A 207 12.71 -0.23 43.45
C TYR A 207 13.09 1.26 43.36
N TYR A 208 12.12 2.19 43.50
CA TYR A 208 12.31 3.64 43.28
C TYR A 208 13.53 4.22 44.00
N SER A 209 13.68 3.92 45.29
CA SER A 209 14.73 4.45 46.16
C SER A 209 16.16 4.00 45.79
N LYS A 210 16.30 2.96 44.96
CA LYS A 210 17.60 2.51 44.42
C LYS A 210 18.06 3.35 43.23
N VAL A 211 17.13 4.07 42.59
CA VAL A 211 17.37 4.81 41.34
C VAL A 211 17.38 6.33 41.59
N ILE A 212 16.59 6.79 42.56
CA ILE A 212 16.33 8.22 42.81
C ILE A 212 16.15 8.42 44.32
N THR A 213 16.93 9.33 44.94
CA THR A 213 16.86 9.62 46.38
C THR A 213 16.49 11.08 46.70
N SER A 214 16.58 11.98 45.72
CA SER A 214 16.26 13.43 45.85
C SER A 214 14.77 13.77 46.04
N ARG A 215 13.88 12.78 45.93
CA ARG A 215 12.42 12.87 46.11
C ARG A 215 11.82 11.51 46.43
N THR A 216 10.65 11.49 47.06
CA THR A 216 9.94 10.24 47.37
C THR A 216 9.02 9.79 46.23
N TYR A 217 8.53 8.55 46.30
CA TYR A 217 7.50 8.05 45.39
C TYR A 217 6.15 8.78 45.60
N ASP A 218 5.84 9.13 46.84
CA ASP A 218 4.58 9.79 47.20
C ASP A 218 4.55 11.26 46.79
N ASP A 219 5.69 11.96 46.75
CA ASP A 219 5.82 13.31 46.16
C ASP A 219 5.32 13.33 44.70
N ARG A 220 5.53 12.21 43.98
CA ARG A 220 5.10 12.04 42.59
C ARG A 220 3.60 11.75 42.47
N LEU A 221 3.08 10.92 43.36
CA LEU A 221 1.63 10.66 43.44
C LEU A 221 0.85 11.90 43.87
N GLU A 222 1.38 12.72 44.78
CA GLU A 222 0.82 14.02 45.15
C GLU A 222 0.77 14.96 43.94
N THR A 223 1.87 15.08 43.18
CA THR A 223 1.88 15.89 41.95
C THR A 223 0.87 15.37 40.92
N ILE A 224 0.76 14.05 40.73
CA ILE A 224 -0.27 13.43 39.85
C ILE A 224 -1.68 13.78 40.34
N ASN A 225 -1.91 13.81 41.66
CA ASN A 225 -3.19 14.18 42.23
C ASN A 225 -3.49 15.68 42.04
N ASN A 226 -2.51 16.57 42.20
CA ASN A 226 -2.64 18.00 41.96
C ASN A 226 -3.00 18.30 40.49
N VAL A 227 -2.33 17.62 39.55
CA VAL A 227 -2.62 17.66 38.11
C VAL A 227 -4.05 17.20 37.80
N ARG A 228 -4.48 16.05 38.36
CA ARG A 228 -5.84 15.53 38.17
C ARG A 228 -6.89 16.47 38.76
N THR A 229 -6.66 17.00 39.96
CA THR A 229 -7.58 17.90 40.67
C THR A 229 -7.75 19.23 39.91
N ALA A 230 -6.71 19.71 39.24
CA ALA A 230 -6.79 20.84 38.31
C ALA A 230 -7.47 20.48 36.96
N GLY A 231 -7.93 19.25 36.75
CA GLY A 231 -8.58 18.82 35.52
C GLY A 231 -7.64 18.72 34.31
N ILE A 232 -6.33 18.51 34.53
CA ILE A 232 -5.34 18.27 33.47
C ILE A 232 -5.17 16.75 33.28
N SER A 233 -5.03 16.30 32.03
CA SER A 233 -4.80 14.88 31.74
C SER A 233 -3.43 14.41 32.25
N VAL A 234 -3.42 13.31 33.01
CA VAL A 234 -2.18 12.72 33.53
C VAL A 234 -1.49 11.88 32.45
N CYS A 235 -0.24 12.22 32.15
CA CYS A 235 0.69 11.37 31.40
C CYS A 235 1.72 10.80 32.40
N SER A 236 1.67 9.50 32.68
CA SER A 236 2.54 8.88 33.69
C SER A 236 2.80 7.41 33.36
N GLY A 237 4.08 7.04 33.35
CA GLY A 237 4.56 5.69 33.06
C GLY A 237 5.94 5.47 33.69
N GLY A 238 6.81 4.72 33.01
CA GLY A 238 8.12 4.35 33.55
C GLY A 238 9.18 4.00 32.52
N ILE A 239 10.31 3.50 33.02
CA ILE A 239 11.52 3.15 32.27
C ILE A 239 11.86 1.69 32.60
N LEU A 240 12.08 0.89 31.56
CA LEU A 240 12.55 -0.49 31.69
C LEU A 240 14.09 -0.52 31.60
N GLY A 241 14.74 -1.43 32.31
CA GLY A 241 16.19 -1.64 32.25
C GLY A 241 17.01 -0.83 33.25
N LEU A 242 16.38 -0.32 34.31
CA LEU A 242 17.00 0.31 35.47
C LEU A 242 17.68 -0.72 36.41
N GLY A 243 17.68 -2.01 36.04
CA GLY A 243 18.00 -3.15 36.90
C GLY A 243 16.81 -3.64 37.73
N GLU A 244 15.59 -3.19 37.42
CA GLU A 244 14.36 -3.64 38.08
C GLU A 244 13.94 -5.05 37.67
N ASP A 245 13.31 -5.79 38.58
CA ASP A 245 12.79 -7.13 38.30
C ASP A 245 11.47 -7.08 37.52
N GLU A 246 11.05 -8.20 36.91
CA GLU A 246 9.74 -8.29 36.25
C GLU A 246 8.57 -7.92 37.18
N SER A 247 8.68 -8.28 38.47
CA SER A 247 7.69 -7.94 39.49
C SER A 247 7.59 -6.44 39.81
N ASP A 248 8.63 -5.66 39.50
CA ASP A 248 8.63 -4.20 39.62
C ASP A 248 7.86 -3.55 38.46
N ARG A 249 8.01 -4.09 37.25
CA ARG A 249 7.26 -3.67 36.04
C ARG A 249 5.77 -3.92 36.22
N VAL A 250 5.42 -5.07 36.80
CA VAL A 250 4.06 -5.40 37.25
C VAL A 250 3.59 -4.43 38.34
N GLY A 251 4.43 -4.11 39.32
CA GLY A 251 4.14 -3.12 40.37
C GLY A 251 3.79 -1.74 39.83
N LEU A 252 4.54 -1.25 38.85
CA LEU A 252 4.27 0.02 38.14
C LEU A 252 2.91 0.01 37.43
N ILE A 253 2.61 -1.03 36.64
CA ILE A 253 1.32 -1.14 35.91
C ILE A 253 0.16 -1.23 36.91
N TRP A 254 0.34 -1.96 38.01
CA TRP A 254 -0.66 -2.11 39.07
C TRP A 254 -0.94 -0.79 39.80
N GLU A 255 0.07 -0.01 40.17
CA GLU A 255 -0.14 1.31 40.80
C GLU A 255 -0.89 2.27 39.85
N MET A 256 -0.58 2.27 38.54
CA MET A 256 -1.35 3.04 37.55
C MET A 256 -2.81 2.61 37.45
N SER A 257 -3.10 1.32 37.64
CA SER A 257 -4.48 0.80 37.62
C SER A 257 -5.29 1.28 38.83
N ARG A 258 -4.63 1.41 39.99
CA ARG A 258 -5.18 1.85 41.28
C ARG A 258 -5.47 3.36 41.38
N LEU A 259 -4.86 4.17 40.52
CA LEU A 259 -5.13 5.61 40.50
C LEU A 259 -6.64 5.89 40.36
N PRO A 260 -7.20 6.94 41.00
CA PRO A 260 -8.62 7.28 40.91
C PRO A 260 -9.17 7.29 39.48
N GLU A 261 -8.34 7.69 38.51
CA GLU A 261 -8.55 7.46 37.08
C GLU A 261 -7.25 6.98 36.43
N HIS A 262 -7.33 5.99 35.53
CA HIS A 262 -6.20 5.56 34.69
C HIS A 262 -5.59 6.78 33.98
N PRO A 263 -4.25 6.88 33.88
CA PRO A 263 -3.60 7.96 33.17
C PRO A 263 -4.08 8.01 31.73
N GLU A 264 -4.21 9.22 31.18
CA GLU A 264 -4.58 9.43 29.78
C GLU A 264 -3.53 8.81 28.85
N SER A 265 -2.26 8.97 29.20
CA SER A 265 -1.15 8.33 28.50
C SER A 265 -0.20 7.62 29.46
N PHE A 266 0.15 6.39 29.11
CA PHE A 266 1.13 5.55 29.80
C PHE A 266 2.38 5.38 28.90
N PRO A 267 3.41 6.23 29.05
CA PRO A 267 4.67 6.08 28.33
C PRO A 267 5.52 4.94 28.88
N VAL A 268 5.91 4.03 27.98
CA VAL A 268 6.91 2.99 28.21
C VAL A 268 8.20 3.44 27.54
N ASN A 269 9.25 3.61 28.34
CA ASN A 269 10.59 3.97 27.89
C ASN A 269 11.50 2.75 28.04
N ALA A 270 12.39 2.49 27.10
CA ALA A 270 13.56 1.66 27.36
C ALA A 270 14.71 2.56 27.84
N LEU A 271 15.51 2.10 28.80
CA LEU A 271 16.70 2.82 29.24
C LEU A 271 17.64 3.06 28.06
N VAL A 272 18.05 4.31 27.88
CA VAL A 272 19.20 4.67 27.05
C VAL A 272 20.37 4.86 28.02
N ALA A 273 21.32 3.92 28.03
CA ALA A 273 22.51 4.01 28.87
C ALA A 273 23.38 5.20 28.41
N ILE A 274 23.62 6.17 29.29
CA ILE A 274 24.34 7.42 28.96
C ILE A 274 25.64 7.50 29.75
N LYS A 275 26.75 7.65 29.04
CA LYS A 275 28.07 7.84 29.62
C LYS A 275 28.11 8.98 30.64
N GLY A 276 28.70 8.70 31.80
CA GLY A 276 28.80 9.57 32.96
C GLY A 276 27.66 9.42 33.98
N THR A 277 26.59 8.67 33.66
CA THR A 277 25.53 8.32 34.62
C THR A 277 25.87 7.01 35.35
N PRO A 278 25.37 6.78 36.58
CA PRO A 278 25.55 5.50 37.29
C PRO A 278 25.02 4.28 36.53
N MET A 279 24.17 4.48 35.52
CA MET A 279 23.59 3.43 34.68
C MET A 279 24.25 3.34 33.29
N GLU A 280 25.46 3.90 33.10
CA GLU A 280 26.15 3.88 31.80
C GLU A 280 26.52 2.48 31.28
N GLY A 281 26.63 1.49 32.17
CA GLY A 281 26.95 0.10 31.86
C GLY A 281 25.77 -0.87 31.99
N GLN A 282 24.52 -0.37 32.03
CA GLN A 282 23.34 -1.24 31.99
C GLN A 282 23.13 -1.82 30.60
N GLU A 283 22.75 -3.10 30.53
CA GLU A 283 22.44 -3.78 29.28
C GLU A 283 21.14 -3.24 28.66
N PRO A 284 21.04 -3.15 27.31
CA PRO A 284 19.81 -2.75 26.64
C PRO A 284 18.65 -3.70 26.92
N VAL A 285 17.45 -3.14 27.16
CA VAL A 285 16.22 -3.92 27.37
C VAL A 285 15.90 -4.74 26.13
N ASN A 286 15.73 -6.05 26.32
CA ASN A 286 15.35 -6.93 25.23
C ASN A 286 13.90 -6.67 24.77
N PHE A 287 13.64 -6.79 23.46
CA PHE A 287 12.35 -6.40 22.89
C PHE A 287 11.16 -7.19 23.46
N GLN A 288 11.35 -8.47 23.81
CA GLN A 288 10.26 -9.28 24.42
C GLN A 288 9.79 -8.70 25.76
N GLU A 289 10.68 -8.07 26.54
CA GLU A 289 10.34 -7.45 27.83
C GLU A 289 9.54 -6.15 27.64
N LEU A 290 9.93 -5.33 26.66
CA LEU A 290 9.18 -4.16 26.23
C LEU A 290 7.77 -4.57 25.75
N LEU A 291 7.71 -5.58 24.87
CA LEU A 291 6.47 -6.07 24.28
C LEU A 291 5.52 -6.65 25.33
N ARG A 292 6.04 -7.45 26.26
CA ARG A 292 5.30 -8.00 27.41
C ARG A 292 4.71 -6.88 28.26
N THR A 293 5.53 -5.87 28.60
CA THR A 293 5.09 -4.69 29.37
C THR A 293 3.99 -3.92 28.65
N ILE A 294 4.14 -3.65 27.34
CA ILE A 294 3.14 -2.96 26.51
C ILE A 294 1.82 -3.74 26.46
N ALA A 295 1.88 -5.05 26.25
CA ALA A 295 0.71 -5.91 26.17
C ALA A 295 -0.05 -5.99 27.51
N THR A 296 0.67 -6.21 28.62
CA THR A 296 0.08 -6.17 29.97
C THR A 296 -0.53 -4.80 30.29
N ALA A 297 0.18 -3.70 30.00
CA ALA A 297 -0.33 -2.35 30.20
C ALA A 297 -1.59 -2.07 29.38
N ARG A 298 -1.66 -2.54 28.12
CA ARG A 298 -2.86 -2.42 27.29
C ARG A 298 -4.06 -3.18 27.88
N ILE A 299 -3.87 -4.38 28.43
CA ILE A 299 -4.96 -5.16 29.04
C ILE A 299 -5.46 -4.50 30.32
N VAL A 300 -4.55 -4.02 31.17
CA VAL A 300 -4.88 -3.41 32.47
C VAL A 300 -5.44 -1.99 32.31
N LEU A 301 -4.94 -1.22 31.35
CA LEU A 301 -5.28 0.19 31.07
C LEU A 301 -5.94 0.34 29.68
N PRO A 302 -7.12 -0.30 29.44
CA PRO A 302 -7.68 -0.50 28.09
C PRO A 302 -7.93 0.78 27.30
N THR A 303 -8.30 1.87 27.98
CA THR A 303 -8.62 3.18 27.39
C THR A 303 -7.45 4.16 27.34
N SER A 304 -6.27 3.79 27.83
CA SER A 304 -5.12 4.71 27.92
C SER A 304 -4.30 4.70 26.62
N ILE A 305 -3.68 5.83 26.30
CA ILE A 305 -2.72 5.95 25.19
C ILE A 305 -1.38 5.36 25.63
N VAL A 306 -1.04 4.16 25.17
CA VAL A 306 0.23 3.48 25.50
C VAL A 306 1.28 3.97 24.52
N ARG A 307 2.29 4.73 25.00
CA ARG A 307 3.29 5.40 24.15
C ARG A 307 4.63 4.65 24.20
N ILE A 308 5.18 4.29 23.05
CA ILE A 308 6.60 3.91 22.95
C ILE A 308 7.39 5.22 22.94
N ALA A 309 8.21 5.43 23.96
CA ALA A 309 8.83 6.72 24.23
C ALA A 309 10.36 6.69 24.04
N ALA A 310 11.16 7.00 25.06
CA ALA A 310 12.61 6.97 24.93
C ALA A 310 13.12 5.54 24.65
N GLY A 311 14.23 5.44 23.92
CA GLY A 311 14.81 4.16 23.49
C GLY A 311 14.18 3.53 22.25
N ARG A 312 13.08 4.08 21.69
CA ARG A 312 12.41 3.54 20.49
C ARG A 312 13.37 3.24 19.32
N HIS A 313 14.36 4.10 19.09
CA HIS A 313 15.33 3.98 18.00
C HIS A 313 16.26 2.76 18.09
N MET A 314 16.28 2.05 19.24
CA MET A 314 17.05 0.82 19.42
C MET A 314 16.32 -0.41 18.87
N PHE A 315 15.02 -0.31 18.60
CA PHE A 315 14.19 -1.41 18.09
C PHE A 315 13.99 -1.29 16.58
N SER A 316 14.09 -2.41 15.87
CA SER A 316 13.82 -2.50 14.44
C SER A 316 12.37 -2.13 14.11
N GLU A 317 12.11 -1.82 12.85
CA GLU A 317 10.78 -1.49 12.36
C GLU A 317 9.74 -2.60 12.62
N SER A 318 10.11 -3.86 12.43
CA SER A 318 9.22 -5.01 12.71
C SER A 318 8.89 -5.17 14.20
N GLU A 319 9.81 -4.82 15.08
CA GLU A 319 9.60 -4.83 16.53
C GLU A 319 8.65 -3.68 16.94
N GLN A 320 8.86 -2.48 16.41
CA GLN A 320 7.94 -1.36 16.62
C GLN A 320 6.53 -1.67 16.08
N ALA A 321 6.42 -2.30 14.91
CA ALA A 321 5.14 -2.76 14.36
C ALA A 321 4.45 -3.82 15.23
N MET A 322 5.22 -4.75 15.82
CA MET A 322 4.69 -5.76 16.76
C MET A 322 4.24 -5.11 18.08
N ALA A 323 4.92 -4.06 18.55
CA ALA A 323 4.48 -3.28 19.70
C ALA A 323 3.19 -2.48 19.42
N PHE A 324 3.01 -1.94 18.20
CA PHE A 324 1.72 -1.37 17.79
C PHE A 324 0.61 -2.42 17.72
N LEU A 325 0.89 -3.62 17.21
CA LEU A 325 -0.06 -4.75 17.22
C LEU A 325 -0.49 -5.14 18.64
N ALA A 326 0.46 -5.19 19.59
CA ALA A 326 0.18 -5.42 21.01
C ALA A 326 -0.58 -4.27 21.70
N GLY A 327 -0.78 -3.15 21.00
CA GLY A 327 -1.65 -2.05 21.42
C GLY A 327 -0.92 -0.82 21.95
N ALA A 328 0.37 -0.64 21.67
CA ALA A 328 0.96 0.70 21.69
C ALA A 328 0.29 1.57 20.60
N ASN A 329 -0.06 2.82 20.92
CA ASN A 329 -0.78 3.70 20.00
C ASN A 329 -0.35 5.17 20.09
N ALA A 330 0.89 5.41 20.51
CA ALA A 330 1.53 6.72 20.43
C ALA A 330 3.06 6.60 20.36
N ILE A 331 3.70 7.62 19.81
CA ILE A 331 5.16 7.75 19.70
C ILE A 331 5.63 9.20 19.84
N PHE A 332 6.92 9.40 20.09
CA PHE A 332 7.57 10.71 19.93
C PHE A 332 8.18 10.85 18.52
N THR A 333 8.07 12.04 17.93
CA THR A 333 8.54 12.38 16.56
C THR A 333 9.37 13.67 16.59
N GLY A 334 10.46 13.75 15.81
CA GLY A 334 11.27 14.96 15.68
C GLY A 334 12.75 14.70 15.37
N HIS A 335 13.61 15.70 15.55
CA HIS A 335 15.06 15.53 15.35
C HIS A 335 15.79 15.02 16.61
N ARG A 336 15.21 15.22 17.79
CA ARG A 336 15.68 14.75 19.11
C ARG A 336 14.52 14.69 20.09
N MET A 337 14.67 13.92 21.19
CA MET A 337 13.81 14.09 22.38
C MET A 337 14.40 15.19 23.28
N LEU A 338 14.73 14.87 24.54
CA LEU A 338 15.35 15.84 25.46
C LEU A 338 16.85 15.98 25.22
N THR A 339 17.60 14.89 25.36
CA THR A 339 19.05 14.83 25.07
C THR A 339 19.44 13.59 24.25
N THR A 340 18.47 12.73 23.91
CA THR A 340 18.70 11.45 23.21
C THR A 340 18.17 11.49 21.78
N PRO A 341 18.70 10.64 20.87
CA PRO A 341 18.17 10.47 19.52
C PRO A 341 16.69 10.04 19.53
N THR A 342 16.00 10.42 18.45
CA THR A 342 14.65 9.96 18.09
C THR A 342 14.60 9.80 16.58
N SER A 343 13.68 8.99 16.06
CA SER A 343 13.48 8.88 14.61
C SER A 343 12.83 10.13 14.05
N SER A 344 13.19 10.50 12.83
CA SER A 344 12.71 11.72 12.17
C SER A 344 11.21 11.64 11.87
N TRP A 345 10.56 12.79 11.63
CA TRP A 345 9.16 12.80 11.22
C TRP A 345 8.92 11.98 9.95
N ASP A 346 9.86 11.97 9.01
CA ASP A 346 9.70 11.29 7.72
C ASP A 346 10.01 9.80 7.81
N GLU A 347 10.95 9.38 8.66
CA GLU A 347 11.11 7.98 9.07
C GLU A 347 9.83 7.44 9.72
N ASP A 348 9.26 8.18 10.67
CA ASP A 348 8.03 7.81 11.36
C ASP A 348 6.81 7.78 10.41
N LYS A 349 6.62 8.80 9.57
CA LYS A 349 5.55 8.82 8.54
C LYS A 349 5.70 7.62 7.59
N ALA A 350 6.92 7.34 7.12
CA ALA A 350 7.17 6.26 6.17
C ALA A 350 6.95 4.88 6.81
N MET A 351 7.42 4.67 8.04
CA MET A 351 7.13 3.46 8.82
C MET A 351 5.62 3.27 8.99
N LEU A 352 4.92 4.28 9.53
CA LEU A 352 3.48 4.18 9.77
C LEU A 352 2.72 3.87 8.47
N SER A 353 3.08 4.53 7.37
CA SER A 353 2.52 4.24 6.04
C SER A 353 2.77 2.81 5.58
N ARG A 354 3.98 2.24 5.78
CA ARG A 354 4.30 0.85 5.41
C ARG A 354 3.43 -0.17 6.16
N TRP A 355 3.11 0.10 7.42
CA TRP A 355 2.26 -0.78 8.26
C TRP A 355 0.75 -0.46 8.19
N GLY A 356 0.33 0.47 7.33
CA GLY A 356 -1.08 0.87 7.19
C GLY A 356 -1.63 1.66 8.40
N LEU A 357 -0.74 2.26 9.18
CA LEU A 357 -1.05 3.10 10.33
C LEU A 357 -1.06 4.59 9.91
N THR A 358 -1.83 5.39 10.62
CA THR A 358 -1.99 6.83 10.33
C THR A 358 -1.92 7.64 11.61
N GLY A 359 -1.52 8.91 11.49
CA GLY A 359 -1.61 9.86 12.60
C GLY A 359 -3.06 10.04 13.09
N MET A 360 -3.21 10.18 14.40
CA MET A 360 -4.41 10.80 14.98
C MET A 360 -4.49 12.28 14.60
N LYS A 361 -5.65 12.91 14.80
CA LYS A 361 -5.83 14.36 14.84
C LYS A 361 -5.75 14.85 16.29
N SER A 362 -5.40 16.13 16.49
CA SER A 362 -5.51 16.78 17.80
C SER A 362 -6.92 16.62 18.36
N PHE A 363 -7.03 16.23 19.64
CA PHE A 363 -8.30 16.03 20.35
C PHE A 363 -9.20 14.90 19.80
N GLU A 364 -8.69 14.00 18.94
CA GLU A 364 -9.45 12.85 18.42
C GLU A 364 -9.76 11.79 19.50
N SER A 365 -8.92 11.70 20.53
CA SER A 365 -9.21 10.86 21.70
C SER A 365 -10.45 11.37 22.43
N LYS A 366 -11.45 10.50 22.63
CA LYS A 366 -12.75 10.84 23.25
C LYS A 366 -12.65 11.46 24.66
N ARG A 367 -11.51 11.34 25.35
CA ARG A 367 -11.23 12.00 26.65
C ARG A 367 -10.78 13.47 26.51
N LEU A 368 -10.43 13.93 25.32
CA LEU A 368 -9.81 15.24 25.07
C LEU A 368 -10.67 16.19 24.23
N ALA A 369 -11.90 15.78 23.87
CA ALA A 369 -12.88 16.68 23.27
C ALA A 369 -13.03 17.95 24.14
N PRO A 370 -12.98 19.16 23.55
CA PRO A 370 -13.04 20.38 24.34
C PRO A 370 -14.39 20.47 25.07
N LEU A 371 -14.33 20.51 26.40
CA LEU A 371 -15.38 21.16 27.19
C LEU A 371 -15.54 22.57 26.64
N ALA A 372 -16.79 22.99 26.38
CA ALA A 372 -17.09 24.24 25.72
C ALA A 372 -16.36 25.42 26.41
N TYR A 373 -15.47 26.05 25.67
CA TYR A 373 -14.76 27.25 26.09
C TYR A 373 -15.14 28.33 25.10
N ASP A 374 -15.87 29.33 25.56
CA ASP A 374 -16.31 30.45 24.72
C ASP A 374 -15.08 31.22 24.22
N MET A 375 -14.92 31.26 22.91
CA MET A 375 -13.91 32.09 22.25
C MET A 375 -14.26 33.56 22.52
N PRO A 376 -13.33 34.39 23.05
CA PRO A 376 -13.54 35.83 23.06
C PRO A 376 -13.61 36.35 21.61
N PRO A 377 -14.40 37.40 21.34
CA PRO A 377 -14.59 37.91 19.98
C PRO A 377 -13.30 38.50 19.41
N ASN A 378 -13.10 38.32 18.10
CA ASN A 378 -11.94 38.87 17.38
C ASN A 378 -11.88 40.40 17.47
N ASP A 379 -10.75 40.93 17.93
CA ASP A 379 -10.40 42.35 17.86
C ASP A 379 -9.79 42.67 16.48
N PRO A 380 -10.41 43.54 15.65
CA PRO A 380 -10.05 43.70 14.25
C PRO A 380 -9.01 44.82 14.00
N THR A 381 -7.81 44.71 14.57
CA THR A 381 -6.74 45.72 14.37
C THR A 381 -5.37 45.16 13.97
N PHE A 382 -5.28 44.55 12.79
CA PHE A 382 -4.06 44.65 11.98
C PHE A 382 -4.41 44.54 10.47
N ARG A 383 -4.17 45.62 9.72
CA ARG A 383 -4.33 45.72 8.26
C ARG A 383 -3.03 46.21 7.63
N SER A 384 -2.72 45.65 6.46
CA SER A 384 -2.06 46.31 5.33
C SER A 384 -2.34 45.41 4.12
N ASP A 385 -3.31 45.75 3.25
CA ASP A 385 -3.15 46.56 2.03
C ASP A 385 -2.37 45.77 0.95
N THR A 386 -2.82 45.60 -0.30
CA THR A 386 -3.61 46.44 -1.24
C THR A 386 -4.64 45.59 -2.02
N GLU A 387 -5.89 46.02 -2.29
CA GLU A 387 -6.33 46.84 -3.45
C GLU A 387 -5.85 46.33 -4.84
N HIS A 388 -6.62 46.34 -5.94
CA HIS A 388 -8.00 46.76 -6.30
C HIS A 388 -8.41 45.83 -7.49
N SER A 389 -9.66 45.59 -7.90
CA SER A 389 -10.99 46.15 -7.59
C SER A 389 -12.12 45.13 -7.93
N SER A 390 -13.38 45.59 -8.04
CA SER A 390 -14.55 44.86 -8.57
C SER A 390 -15.42 45.80 -9.41
N SER A 391 -16.17 45.29 -10.40
CA SER A 391 -17.39 45.94 -10.90
C SER A 391 -18.40 44.92 -11.44
N ASP A 392 -19.64 45.03 -10.94
CA ASP A 392 -20.86 44.41 -11.47
C ASP A 392 -21.04 44.74 -12.99
N ASP A 393 -21.83 44.01 -13.79
CA ASP A 393 -23.29 43.99 -13.66
C ASP A 393 -24.01 42.89 -14.49
N ARG A 394 -25.32 42.79 -14.26
CA ARG A 394 -26.24 41.80 -14.85
C ARG A 394 -26.65 42.12 -16.31
N VAL A 395 -27.18 41.08 -16.99
CA VAL A 395 -28.43 41.03 -17.80
C VAL A 395 -28.28 40.22 -19.12
N SER A 396 -29.29 39.38 -19.36
CA SER A 396 -29.61 38.48 -20.48
C SER A 396 -29.15 38.82 -21.92
N TYR A 397 -29.09 37.80 -22.82
CA TYR A 397 -30.06 37.66 -23.94
C TYR A 397 -30.01 36.29 -24.69
N THR A 398 -31.20 35.76 -25.00
CA THR A 398 -31.66 34.88 -26.11
C THR A 398 -30.82 33.82 -26.84
N LYS A 399 -31.48 32.66 -27.09
CA LYS A 399 -31.35 31.80 -28.29
C LYS A 399 -31.38 32.60 -29.60
N ARG A 400 -30.55 32.21 -30.58
CA ARG A 400 -30.96 31.96 -31.98
C ARG A 400 -29.94 31.11 -32.74
N ASP A 401 -30.45 30.02 -33.33
CA ASP A 401 -30.29 29.55 -34.71
C ASP A 401 -28.93 29.61 -35.40
N SER A 402 -28.40 28.43 -35.74
CA SER A 402 -27.34 28.23 -36.73
C SER A 402 -27.78 27.18 -37.76
N SER A 403 -28.27 27.63 -38.91
CA SER A 403 -28.68 26.76 -40.01
C SER A 403 -27.62 26.66 -41.11
N ALA A 404 -27.31 25.42 -41.49
CA ALA A 404 -26.81 24.98 -42.79
C ALA A 404 -25.48 25.54 -43.34
N SER A 405 -24.54 24.61 -43.56
CA SER A 405 -24.31 24.14 -44.94
C SER A 405 -24.03 22.63 -44.97
N GLN A 406 -24.59 21.93 -45.96
CA GLN A 406 -24.29 20.54 -46.27
C GLN A 406 -23.58 20.50 -47.63
N THR A 407 -22.58 19.64 -47.78
CA THR A 407 -22.28 18.96 -49.05
C THR A 407 -21.93 17.50 -48.76
N SER A 408 -22.17 16.64 -49.75
CA SER A 408 -22.51 15.23 -49.50
C SER A 408 -21.61 14.23 -50.22
N SER A 409 -21.44 13.06 -49.61
CA SER A 409 -21.32 11.81 -50.36
C SER A 409 -22.02 10.66 -49.63
N ARG A 410 -23.08 10.16 -50.29
CA ARG A 410 -23.72 8.85 -50.04
C ARG A 410 -22.70 7.73 -50.32
N ALA A 411 -22.87 6.48 -49.91
CA ALA A 411 -23.65 5.78 -48.88
C ALA A 411 -23.30 4.29 -49.06
N LEU A 412 -23.53 3.42 -48.06
CA LEU A 412 -24.01 2.03 -48.24
C LEU A 412 -24.22 1.37 -46.87
N PHE A 413 -25.41 0.76 -46.69
CA PHE A 413 -25.86 -0.04 -45.54
C PHE A 413 -25.80 0.57 -44.13
N THR A 414 -26.94 1.14 -43.70
CA THR A 414 -27.36 1.15 -42.30
C THR A 414 -28.77 0.59 -42.18
N PRO A 415 -29.08 -0.28 -41.18
CA PRO A 415 -30.44 -0.47 -40.71
C PRO A 415 -30.90 0.80 -39.99
N ASN A 416 -32.17 1.18 -40.13
CA ASN A 416 -32.71 2.42 -39.56
C ASN A 416 -32.88 2.32 -38.03
N TRP A 417 -31.78 2.45 -37.27
CA TRP A 417 -31.76 2.29 -35.82
C TRP A 417 -32.73 3.23 -35.08
N ALA A 418 -33.00 4.42 -35.61
CA ALA A 418 -33.99 5.34 -35.05
C ALA A 418 -35.41 4.75 -35.06
N GLU A 419 -35.72 3.94 -36.08
CA GLU A 419 -37.02 3.27 -36.25
C GLU A 419 -37.07 1.99 -35.43
N THR A 420 -35.99 1.20 -35.38
CA THR A 420 -35.85 0.05 -34.46
C THR A 420 -36.00 0.47 -33.00
N LEU A 421 -35.36 1.57 -32.59
CA LEU A 421 -35.52 2.15 -31.24
C LEU A 421 -36.95 2.64 -31.00
N ARG A 422 -37.60 3.24 -32.00
CA ARG A 422 -39.00 3.67 -31.91
C ARG A 422 -39.96 2.47 -31.77
N HIS A 423 -39.71 1.34 -32.44
CA HIS A 423 -40.48 0.10 -32.26
C HIS A 423 -40.26 -0.55 -30.89
N ILE A 424 -39.02 -0.55 -30.39
CA ILE A 424 -38.71 -1.01 -29.02
C ILE A 424 -39.42 -0.14 -27.97
N TRP A 425 -39.42 1.19 -28.15
CA TRP A 425 -40.01 2.14 -27.20
C TRP A 425 -41.55 2.20 -27.26
N THR A 426 -42.15 1.86 -28.41
CA THR A 426 -43.63 1.80 -28.57
C THR A 426 -44.22 0.39 -28.42
N GLY A 427 -43.40 -0.64 -28.17
CA GLY A 427 -43.84 -2.03 -27.99
C GLY A 427 -44.35 -2.72 -29.26
N SER A 428 -44.14 -2.12 -30.43
CA SER A 428 -44.69 -2.58 -31.72
C SER A 428 -43.72 -3.51 -32.48
N LEU A 429 -43.40 -4.66 -31.89
CA LEU A 429 -42.60 -5.70 -32.54
C LEU A 429 -43.46 -6.59 -33.47
N PRO A 430 -42.93 -7.05 -34.62
CA PRO A 430 -43.63 -7.98 -35.51
C PRO A 430 -44.09 -9.27 -34.81
N GLY A 431 -45.31 -9.72 -35.11
CA GLY A 431 -46.01 -10.82 -34.41
C GLY A 431 -45.38 -12.23 -34.50
N SER A 432 -44.26 -12.38 -35.22
CA SER A 432 -43.39 -13.56 -35.21
C SER A 432 -42.42 -13.53 -34.02
N ILE A 433 -41.84 -12.38 -33.70
CA ILE A 433 -40.93 -12.15 -32.56
C ILE A 433 -41.71 -12.08 -31.25
N GLN A 434 -42.93 -11.52 -31.29
CA GLN A 434 -43.80 -11.40 -30.13
C GLN A 434 -44.19 -12.78 -29.52
N ARG A 435 -44.28 -13.82 -30.35
CA ARG A 435 -44.59 -15.20 -29.91
C ARG A 435 -43.40 -15.92 -29.25
N SER A 436 -42.15 -15.61 -29.61
CA SER A 436 -40.98 -16.14 -28.89
C SER A 436 -40.69 -15.33 -27.61
N LEU A 437 -40.94 -14.02 -27.61
CA LEU A 437 -40.81 -13.15 -26.43
C LEU A 437 -41.95 -13.29 -25.41
N GLY A 438 -43.07 -13.95 -25.74
CA GLY A 438 -44.20 -14.15 -24.81
C GLY A 438 -43.78 -14.79 -23.47
N ARG A 439 -42.80 -15.70 -23.48
CA ARG A 439 -42.20 -16.30 -22.27
C ARG A 439 -41.26 -15.36 -21.49
N TRP A 440 -40.73 -14.32 -22.13
CA TRP A 440 -39.83 -13.33 -21.54
C TRP A 440 -40.57 -12.09 -21.02
N SER A 441 -41.85 -11.91 -21.38
CA SER A 441 -42.70 -10.77 -20.98
C SER A 441 -42.73 -10.52 -19.46
N ALA A 442 -42.60 -11.55 -18.62
CA ALA A 442 -42.53 -11.42 -17.17
C ALA A 442 -41.28 -10.68 -16.67
N LEU A 443 -40.12 -10.90 -17.31
CA LEU A 443 -38.85 -10.21 -17.01
C LEU A 443 -38.87 -8.74 -17.45
N PHE A 444 -39.71 -8.40 -18.43
CA PHE A 444 -39.95 -7.03 -18.89
C PHE A 444 -41.24 -6.42 -18.32
N SER A 445 -41.81 -7.01 -17.27
CA SER A 445 -42.89 -6.36 -16.52
C SER A 445 -42.37 -5.06 -15.91
N SER A 446 -43.22 -4.02 -15.84
CA SER A 446 -42.84 -2.70 -15.30
C SER A 446 -42.25 -2.79 -13.88
N ARG A 447 -42.73 -3.74 -13.07
CA ARG A 447 -42.21 -4.05 -11.73
C ARG A 447 -40.80 -4.66 -11.76
N ALA A 448 -40.52 -5.61 -12.66
CA ALA A 448 -39.19 -6.20 -12.80
C ALA A 448 -38.17 -5.18 -13.33
N LEU A 449 -38.57 -4.35 -14.30
CA LEU A 449 -37.72 -3.27 -14.82
C LEU A 449 -37.43 -2.21 -13.74
N PHE A 450 -38.44 -1.81 -12.95
CA PHE A 450 -38.26 -0.88 -11.83
C PHE A 450 -37.34 -1.44 -10.73
N ALA A 451 -37.47 -2.73 -10.41
CA ALA A 451 -36.56 -3.38 -9.46
C ALA A 451 -35.11 -3.39 -9.99
N TYR A 452 -34.91 -3.72 -11.27
CA TYR A 452 -33.60 -3.69 -11.91
C TYR A 452 -32.98 -2.27 -11.92
N THR A 453 -33.74 -1.25 -12.33
CA THR A 453 -33.22 0.14 -12.34
C THR A 453 -32.93 0.66 -10.93
N THR A 454 -33.70 0.26 -9.92
CA THR A 454 -33.43 0.60 -8.52
C THR A 454 -32.13 -0.05 -8.04
N ILE A 455 -31.89 -1.33 -8.37
CA ILE A 455 -30.64 -2.03 -8.05
C ILE A 455 -29.45 -1.40 -8.76
N GLU A 456 -29.55 -1.09 -10.05
CA GLU A 456 -28.48 -0.43 -10.83
C GLU A 456 -28.21 1.02 -10.33
N ALA A 457 -29.22 1.72 -9.80
CA ALA A 457 -29.02 3.04 -9.17
C ALA A 457 -28.21 2.93 -7.87
N VAL A 458 -28.55 1.98 -6.99
CA VAL A 458 -27.76 1.69 -5.77
C VAL A 458 -26.35 1.23 -6.14
N PHE A 459 -26.24 0.38 -7.16
CA PHE A 459 -24.95 -0.07 -7.67
C PHE A 459 -24.11 1.08 -8.24
N SER A 460 -24.73 2.06 -8.92
CA SER A 460 -24.03 3.23 -9.44
C SER A 460 -23.43 4.09 -8.33
N VAL A 461 -24.12 4.24 -7.19
CA VAL A 461 -23.58 4.91 -5.99
C VAL A 461 -22.39 4.12 -5.42
N PHE A 462 -22.51 2.80 -5.30
CA PHE A 462 -21.41 1.94 -4.88
C PHE A 462 -20.21 2.00 -5.85
N TYR A 463 -20.45 2.04 -7.16
CA TYR A 463 -19.42 2.16 -8.18
C TYR A 463 -18.69 3.52 -8.10
N GLN A 464 -19.40 4.62 -7.81
CA GLN A 464 -18.76 5.91 -7.56
C GLN A 464 -17.92 5.91 -6.27
N TYR A 465 -18.36 5.19 -5.23
CA TYR A 465 -17.51 4.94 -4.06
C TYR A 465 -16.25 4.17 -4.43
N LEU A 466 -16.33 3.09 -5.23
CA LEU A 466 -15.15 2.37 -5.71
C LEU A 466 -14.23 3.26 -6.57
N ASN A 467 -14.79 4.07 -7.47
CA ASN A 467 -14.05 5.07 -8.25
C ASN A 467 -13.27 6.01 -7.31
N SER A 468 -13.94 6.60 -6.31
CA SER A 468 -13.29 7.49 -5.33
C SER A 468 -12.16 6.80 -4.56
N ARG A 469 -12.31 5.51 -4.23
CA ARG A 469 -11.29 4.70 -3.56
C ARG A 469 -10.05 4.48 -4.42
N VAL A 470 -10.21 4.18 -5.72
CA VAL A 470 -9.06 3.94 -6.61
C VAL A 470 -8.35 5.24 -7.02
N GLN A 471 -8.96 6.42 -6.86
CA GLN A 471 -8.24 7.68 -7.07
C GLN A 471 -7.11 7.91 -6.06
N ALA A 472 -7.24 7.36 -4.83
CA ALA A 472 -6.22 7.48 -3.79
C ALA A 472 -4.88 6.89 -4.27
N LYS A 473 -3.80 7.65 -4.11
CA LYS A 473 -2.44 7.23 -4.49
C LYS A 473 -1.94 6.15 -3.52
N VAL A 474 -1.18 5.20 -4.04
CA VAL A 474 -0.57 4.11 -3.28
C VAL A 474 0.93 4.30 -3.30
N THR A 475 1.58 4.27 -2.14
CA THR A 475 3.03 4.25 -2.05
C THR A 475 3.52 2.87 -2.47
N LEU A 476 4.15 2.80 -3.64
CA LEU A 476 4.82 1.59 -4.12
C LEU A 476 6.15 1.42 -3.37
N GLY A 477 6.63 0.18 -3.23
CA GLY A 477 7.91 -0.07 -2.58
C GLY A 477 9.06 0.56 -3.38
N SER A 478 10.02 1.18 -2.71
CA SER A 478 11.22 1.69 -3.38
C SER A 478 12.07 0.51 -3.86
N ALA A 479 12.23 0.34 -5.16
CA ALA A 479 13.21 -0.61 -5.67
C ALA A 479 14.62 -0.26 -5.18
N THR A 480 15.46 -1.28 -5.03
CA THR A 480 16.86 -1.07 -4.68
C THR A 480 17.52 -0.23 -5.76
N ARG A 481 18.35 0.74 -5.35
CA ARG A 481 19.02 1.66 -6.29
C ARG A 481 19.83 0.92 -7.36
N SER A 482 20.45 -0.20 -6.99
CA SER A 482 21.12 -1.11 -7.94
C SER A 482 20.18 -1.60 -9.06
N TYR A 483 18.95 -1.99 -8.73
CA TYR A 483 17.95 -2.43 -9.71
C TYR A 483 17.48 -1.28 -10.63
N VAL A 484 17.23 -0.11 -10.04
CA VAL A 484 16.86 1.11 -10.78
C VAL A 484 17.97 1.49 -11.77
N THR A 485 19.23 1.51 -11.32
CA THR A 485 20.41 1.75 -12.16
C THR A 485 20.55 0.71 -13.26
N LYS A 486 20.35 -0.59 -12.99
CA LYS A 486 20.35 -1.65 -14.03
C LYS A 486 19.28 -1.43 -15.10
N THR A 487 18.06 -1.10 -14.68
CA THR A 487 16.93 -0.88 -15.62
C THR A 487 17.18 0.37 -16.47
N LEU A 488 17.68 1.45 -15.87
CA LEU A 488 18.12 2.65 -16.57
C LEU A 488 19.25 2.37 -17.58
N ALA A 489 20.27 1.61 -17.19
CA ALA A 489 21.37 1.26 -18.10
C ALA A 489 20.86 0.46 -19.31
N ASN A 490 19.98 -0.54 -19.10
CA ASN A 490 19.32 -1.25 -20.19
C ASN A 490 18.50 -0.31 -21.08
N ALA A 491 17.74 0.62 -20.50
CA ALA A 491 16.92 1.57 -21.25
C ALA A 491 17.74 2.60 -22.07
N LEU A 492 18.83 3.11 -21.50
CA LEU A 492 19.71 4.10 -22.14
C LEU A 492 20.59 3.46 -23.23
N PHE A 493 21.09 2.24 -23.02
CA PHE A 493 22.01 1.58 -23.95
C PHE A 493 21.33 0.64 -24.95
N ASP A 494 20.00 0.47 -24.89
CA ASP A 494 19.25 -0.31 -25.89
C ASP A 494 19.53 0.21 -27.32
N GLY A 495 19.70 -0.74 -28.23
CA GLY A 495 20.04 -0.50 -29.63
C GLY A 495 21.46 -0.01 -29.94
N LEU A 496 22.36 0.13 -28.96
CA LEU A 496 23.78 0.42 -29.22
C LEU A 496 24.58 -0.89 -29.45
N SER A 497 25.36 -0.94 -30.53
CA SER A 497 26.07 -2.16 -30.97
C SER A 497 27.58 -2.14 -30.70
N ASP A 498 28.10 -0.97 -30.35
CA ASP A 498 29.49 -0.60 -30.15
C ASP A 498 30.10 -1.41 -28.99
N SER A 499 31.40 -1.74 -29.06
CA SER A 499 32.04 -2.62 -28.07
C SER A 499 31.90 -2.10 -26.64
N GLU A 500 32.16 -0.81 -26.41
CA GLU A 500 31.99 -0.14 -25.11
C GLU A 500 30.54 -0.24 -24.59
N SER A 501 29.53 -0.15 -25.46
CA SER A 501 28.13 -0.26 -25.05
C SER A 501 27.77 -1.70 -24.67
N LYS A 502 28.32 -2.69 -25.36
CA LYS A 502 28.18 -4.11 -25.00
C LYS A 502 28.93 -4.45 -23.72
N GLU A 503 30.10 -3.87 -23.50
CA GLU A 503 30.91 -4.07 -22.29
C GLU A 503 30.23 -3.46 -21.06
N ILE A 504 29.65 -2.25 -21.18
CA ILE A 504 28.82 -1.62 -20.13
C ILE A 504 27.54 -2.43 -19.83
N VAL A 505 26.97 -3.14 -20.82
CA VAL A 505 25.76 -3.97 -20.63
C VAL A 505 26.09 -5.40 -20.15
N ALA A 506 27.26 -5.95 -20.51
CA ALA A 506 27.70 -7.29 -20.14
C ALA A 506 28.48 -7.33 -18.81
N HIS A 507 29.32 -6.34 -18.56
CA HIS A 507 30.12 -6.14 -17.35
C HIS A 507 29.81 -4.75 -16.75
N PRO A 508 28.55 -4.47 -16.33
CA PRO A 508 28.21 -3.15 -15.81
C PRO A 508 29.09 -2.73 -14.62
N PHE A 509 29.45 -3.69 -13.76
CA PHE A 509 30.39 -3.49 -12.64
C PHE A 509 31.09 -4.81 -12.26
N GLU A 510 32.40 -4.92 -12.48
CA GLU A 510 33.26 -5.91 -11.77
C GLU A 510 33.70 -5.41 -10.38
N HIS A 511 33.26 -4.21 -9.97
CA HIS A 511 33.52 -3.63 -8.66
C HIS A 511 32.22 -3.30 -7.90
N ASP A 512 32.05 -3.97 -6.76
CA ASP A 512 31.15 -3.66 -5.63
C ASP A 512 29.82 -2.96 -5.95
N TRP A 513 28.76 -3.76 -5.95
CA TRP A 513 27.36 -3.38 -6.21
C TRP A 513 26.75 -2.45 -5.15
N ASN A 514 27.45 -2.15 -4.05
CA ASN A 514 27.10 -1.08 -3.12
C ASN A 514 27.47 0.32 -3.65
N THR A 515 28.38 0.42 -4.63
CA THR A 515 28.87 1.71 -5.13
C THR A 515 27.92 2.31 -6.19
N SER A 516 27.08 3.26 -5.78
CA SER A 516 25.87 3.68 -6.51
C SER A 516 26.09 4.59 -7.75
N LYS A 517 27.14 4.37 -8.54
CA LYS A 517 27.55 5.26 -9.65
C LYS A 517 27.03 4.76 -11.01
N LEU A 518 26.55 5.67 -11.85
CA LEU A 518 26.11 5.36 -13.22
C LEU A 518 27.30 5.12 -14.17
N PRO A 519 27.15 4.27 -15.22
CA PRO A 519 28.15 4.13 -16.27
C PRO A 519 28.40 5.47 -16.99
N ARG A 520 29.67 5.87 -17.09
CA ARG A 520 30.07 7.13 -17.74
C ARG A 520 30.26 6.92 -19.24
N THR A 521 29.22 7.16 -20.04
CA THR A 521 29.42 7.35 -21.49
C THR A 521 30.01 8.74 -21.73
N THR A 522 31.28 8.78 -22.15
CA THR A 522 32.01 10.01 -22.47
C THR A 522 31.69 10.58 -23.86
N LYS A 523 30.97 9.82 -24.69
CA LYS A 523 30.64 10.17 -26.07
C LYS A 523 29.16 10.51 -26.23
N ILE A 524 28.88 11.81 -26.33
CA ILE A 524 27.59 12.36 -26.77
C ILE A 524 27.39 11.94 -28.24
N LEU A 525 26.21 11.42 -28.59
CA LEU A 525 25.86 11.16 -29.98
C LEU A 525 25.54 12.49 -30.70
N ASP A 526 25.84 12.58 -32.00
CA ASP A 526 25.37 13.73 -32.79
C ASP A 526 23.84 13.71 -32.91
N PHE A 527 23.23 14.89 -33.04
CA PHE A 527 21.77 15.00 -33.10
C PHE A 527 21.16 14.16 -34.23
N ASP A 528 21.81 14.15 -35.40
CA ASP A 528 21.36 13.41 -36.58
C ASP A 528 21.87 11.95 -36.64
N ASP A 529 22.57 11.46 -35.61
CA ASP A 529 22.98 10.05 -35.52
C ASP A 529 21.71 9.16 -35.56
N PRO A 530 21.60 8.17 -36.48
CA PRO A 530 20.41 7.32 -36.60
C PRO A 530 20.01 6.64 -35.28
N ARG A 531 20.98 6.34 -34.40
CA ARG A 531 20.76 5.74 -33.08
C ARG A 531 20.18 6.75 -32.10
N ALA A 532 20.57 8.02 -32.18
CA ALA A 532 20.01 9.11 -31.38
C ALA A 532 18.58 9.45 -31.85
N VAL A 533 18.37 9.53 -33.17
CA VAL A 533 17.03 9.70 -33.79
C VAL A 533 16.09 8.58 -33.37
N ALA A 534 16.52 7.32 -33.43
CA ALA A 534 15.72 6.16 -33.00
C ALA A 534 15.38 6.20 -31.50
N PHE A 535 16.34 6.58 -30.65
CA PHE A 535 16.12 6.73 -29.21
C PHE A 535 15.11 7.84 -28.89
N ARG A 536 15.28 9.03 -29.50
CA ARG A 536 14.29 10.12 -29.38
C ARG A 536 12.91 9.64 -29.81
N LYS A 537 12.78 9.05 -31.01
CA LYS A 537 11.50 8.53 -31.52
C LYS A 537 10.84 7.50 -30.58
N SER A 538 11.63 6.64 -29.94
CA SER A 538 11.13 5.67 -28.95
C SER A 538 10.65 6.36 -27.67
N MET A 539 11.50 7.20 -27.06
CA MET A 539 11.23 7.79 -25.74
C MET A 539 10.21 8.93 -25.77
N MET A 540 9.99 9.61 -26.91
CA MET A 540 9.00 10.69 -26.97
C MET A 540 7.55 10.23 -26.74
N GLY A 541 7.25 8.93 -26.80
CA GLY A 541 5.94 8.42 -26.38
C GLY A 541 5.60 8.66 -24.90
N TRP A 542 6.58 9.03 -24.05
CA TRP A 542 6.35 9.48 -22.67
C TRP A 542 5.82 10.93 -22.58
N PHE A 543 5.94 11.73 -23.64
CA PHE A 543 5.62 13.17 -23.68
C PHE A 543 4.54 13.46 -24.72
N ILE A 544 3.28 13.22 -24.32
CA ILE A 544 2.12 13.34 -25.22
C ILE A 544 1.98 14.78 -25.69
N GLY A 545 1.86 14.97 -27.01
CA GLY A 545 1.58 16.27 -27.63
C GLY A 545 2.81 17.11 -28.01
N LEU A 546 4.03 16.61 -27.78
CA LEU A 546 5.29 17.29 -28.08
C LEU A 546 6.10 16.57 -29.16
N THR A 547 6.86 17.34 -29.96
CA THR A 547 7.92 16.79 -30.84
C THR A 547 9.26 16.70 -30.08
N PRO A 548 10.27 15.96 -30.57
CA PRO A 548 11.52 15.73 -29.84
C PRO A 548 12.31 16.99 -29.46
N ASP A 549 12.16 18.05 -30.23
CA ASP A 549 12.73 19.39 -30.04
C ASP A 549 11.93 20.26 -29.05
N GLN A 550 10.68 19.89 -28.76
CA GLN A 550 9.77 20.62 -27.86
C GLN A 550 9.77 20.10 -26.42
N VAL A 551 10.39 18.95 -26.15
CA VAL A 551 10.46 18.37 -24.80
C VAL A 551 11.46 19.15 -23.95
N THR A 552 10.99 19.71 -22.84
CA THR A 552 11.79 20.56 -21.95
C THR A 552 12.56 19.75 -20.93
N GLU A 553 13.56 20.38 -20.29
CA GLU A 553 14.27 19.77 -19.16
C GLU A 553 13.32 19.42 -18.00
N LEU A 554 12.26 20.22 -17.80
CA LEU A 554 11.23 19.96 -16.79
C LEU A 554 10.43 18.68 -17.12
N ASP A 555 10.01 18.50 -18.37
CA ASP A 555 9.26 17.30 -18.79
C ASP A 555 10.08 16.02 -18.53
N ILE A 556 11.37 16.03 -18.89
CA ILE A 556 12.30 14.91 -18.60
C ILE A 556 12.40 14.66 -17.09
N ARG A 557 12.51 15.72 -16.27
CA ARG A 557 12.64 15.63 -14.81
C ARG A 557 11.36 15.15 -14.14
N GLU A 558 10.17 15.56 -14.58
CA GLU A 558 8.88 15.01 -14.14
C GLU A 558 8.81 13.51 -14.40
N TRP A 559 9.06 13.08 -15.65
CA TRP A 559 9.01 11.68 -16.04
C TRP A 559 10.01 10.83 -15.25
N LEU A 560 11.27 11.28 -15.14
CA LEU A 560 12.29 10.57 -14.37
C LEU A 560 12.00 10.56 -12.86
N SER A 561 11.39 11.61 -12.30
CA SER A 561 11.02 11.62 -10.87
C SER A 561 9.95 10.57 -10.55
N TRP A 562 8.96 10.44 -11.44
CA TRP A 562 7.99 9.36 -11.35
C TRP A 562 8.63 7.98 -11.58
N ALA A 563 9.42 7.84 -12.65
CA ALA A 563 9.99 6.57 -13.07
C ALA A 563 10.98 6.01 -12.03
N LEU A 564 11.82 6.86 -11.42
CA LEU A 564 12.88 6.44 -10.50
C LEU A 564 12.44 6.39 -9.04
N PHE A 565 11.54 7.28 -8.62
CA PHE A 565 11.19 7.48 -7.21
C PHE A 565 9.69 7.38 -6.92
N GLY A 566 8.83 7.31 -7.94
CA GLY A 566 7.37 7.33 -7.77
C GLY A 566 6.82 8.68 -7.30
N LYS A 567 7.59 9.77 -7.45
CA LYS A 567 7.30 11.12 -6.94
C LYS A 567 7.07 12.13 -8.07
N TYR A 568 6.40 13.25 -7.79
CA TYR A 568 6.51 14.42 -8.65
C TYR A 568 7.88 15.09 -8.47
N TYR A 569 8.33 15.85 -9.47
CA TYR A 569 9.63 16.51 -9.42
C TYR A 569 9.74 17.54 -8.29
N GLU A 570 8.64 18.24 -7.98
CA GLU A 570 8.53 19.18 -6.86
C GLU A 570 8.84 18.50 -5.52
N GLN A 571 8.40 17.24 -5.34
CA GLN A 571 8.66 16.48 -4.11
C GLN A 571 10.13 16.06 -4.00
N VAL A 572 10.76 15.67 -5.12
CA VAL A 572 12.21 15.39 -5.15
C VAL A 572 13.02 16.66 -4.82
N LEU A 573 12.56 17.83 -5.28
CA LEU A 573 13.15 19.11 -4.91
C LEU A 573 12.89 19.52 -3.44
N GLU A 574 11.76 19.13 -2.85
CA GLU A 574 11.49 19.33 -1.43
C GLU A 574 12.41 18.45 -0.57
N ASP A 575 12.47 17.15 -0.86
CA ASP A 575 13.27 16.18 -0.09
C ASP A 575 14.78 16.56 -0.06
N ASP A 576 15.38 16.90 -1.20
CA ASP A 576 16.80 17.29 -1.28
C ASP A 576 17.12 18.62 -0.57
N ARG A 577 16.11 19.48 -0.34
CA ARG A 577 16.27 20.77 0.39
C ARG A 577 16.30 20.61 1.91
N TYR A 578 15.85 19.49 2.48
CA TYR A 578 15.82 19.27 3.94
C TYR A 578 17.00 18.44 4.48
N GLU A 579 17.81 17.80 3.64
CA GLU A 579 18.99 17.02 4.05
C GLU A 579 20.29 17.85 4.10
N GLU A 580 20.58 18.49 5.24
CA GLU A 580 21.95 18.97 5.53
C GLU A 580 22.91 17.79 5.83
N PRO A 581 24.09 17.71 5.17
CA PRO A 581 24.96 16.55 5.24
C PRO A 581 25.75 16.49 6.56
N LYS A 582 25.40 15.56 7.45
CA LYS A 582 26.14 15.33 8.70
C LYS A 582 27.30 14.34 8.62
N HIS A 583 27.36 13.50 7.58
CA HIS A 583 28.45 12.53 7.38
C HIS A 583 28.85 12.39 5.91
N ALA A 584 30.15 12.28 5.64
CA ALA A 584 30.69 12.12 4.28
C ALA A 584 30.33 10.78 3.60
N HIS A 585 29.83 9.79 4.35
CA HIS A 585 29.33 8.53 3.77
C HIS A 585 27.90 8.63 3.20
N ASP A 586 27.12 9.66 3.57
CA ASP A 586 25.77 9.89 3.01
C ASP A 586 25.78 10.64 1.67
N LEU A 587 26.95 10.95 1.10
CA LEU A 587 27.11 11.63 -0.20
C LEU A 587 26.39 10.93 -1.38
N ALA A 588 25.96 9.68 -1.21
CA ALA A 588 25.12 8.98 -2.17
C ALA A 588 23.64 9.42 -2.15
N LYS A 589 23.08 9.89 -1.02
CA LYS A 589 21.61 9.96 -0.79
C LYS A 589 20.83 11.03 -1.57
N ARG A 590 21.49 11.97 -2.24
CA ARG A 590 20.79 13.01 -3.01
C ARG A 590 20.09 12.43 -4.26
N GLU A 591 18.78 12.21 -4.14
CA GLU A 591 17.90 11.83 -5.25
C GLU A 591 18.03 12.83 -6.42
N LEU A 592 18.16 14.12 -6.11
CA LEU A 592 18.35 15.18 -7.10
C LEU A 592 19.69 15.05 -7.85
N ALA A 593 20.78 14.72 -7.15
CA ALA A 593 22.09 14.53 -7.79
C ALA A 593 22.08 13.31 -8.72
N PHE A 594 21.42 12.21 -8.32
CA PHE A 594 21.23 11.04 -9.17
C PHE A 594 20.35 11.38 -10.39
N LEU A 595 19.25 12.10 -10.18
CA LEU A 595 18.38 12.60 -11.25
C LEU A 595 19.16 13.44 -12.26
N GLU A 596 20.04 14.34 -11.81
CA GLU A 596 20.91 15.13 -12.69
C GLU A 596 21.88 14.28 -13.52
N GLU A 597 22.48 13.23 -12.94
CA GLU A 597 23.35 12.31 -13.70
C GLU A 597 22.55 11.58 -14.79
N VAL A 598 21.33 11.11 -14.47
CA VAL A 598 20.46 10.44 -15.44
C VAL A 598 19.99 11.39 -16.55
N VAL A 599 19.64 12.64 -16.22
CA VAL A 599 19.28 13.68 -17.22
C VAL A 599 20.45 13.93 -18.19
N LYS A 600 21.69 14.01 -17.68
CA LYS A 600 22.91 14.19 -18.51
C LYS A 600 23.14 13.00 -19.44
N LEU A 601 22.96 11.77 -18.97
CA LEU A 601 23.07 10.56 -19.80
C LEU A 601 21.96 10.47 -20.85
N PHE A 602 20.72 10.82 -20.49
CA PHE A 602 19.59 10.87 -21.43
C PHE A 602 19.80 11.91 -22.52
N ALA A 603 20.28 13.11 -22.16
CA ALA A 603 20.70 14.16 -23.08
C ALA A 603 21.78 13.66 -24.07
N ALA A 604 22.87 13.07 -23.55
CA ALA A 604 23.95 12.50 -24.36
C ALA A 604 23.46 11.39 -25.32
N ARG A 605 22.57 10.50 -24.86
CA ARG A 605 22.00 9.39 -25.65
C ARG A 605 21.01 9.86 -26.72
N SER A 606 20.29 10.94 -26.44
CA SER A 606 19.36 11.61 -27.36
C SER A 606 20.05 12.54 -28.37
N GLY A 607 21.36 12.78 -28.23
CA GLY A 607 22.11 13.74 -29.04
C GLY A 607 21.67 15.20 -28.87
N ILE A 608 21.00 15.50 -27.75
CA ILE A 608 20.59 16.85 -27.36
C ILE A 608 21.61 17.34 -26.33
N ARG A 609 22.37 18.40 -26.64
CA ARG A 609 23.43 18.90 -25.74
C ARG A 609 22.87 19.49 -24.44
N GLN A 610 21.72 20.14 -24.53
CA GLN A 610 20.95 20.68 -23.41
C GLN A 610 19.48 20.76 -23.83
N PHE A 611 18.57 20.31 -22.97
CA PHE A 611 17.14 20.45 -23.23
C PHE A 611 16.71 21.92 -23.07
N PRO A 612 15.74 22.41 -23.87
CA PRO A 612 15.18 23.74 -23.67
C PRO A 612 14.52 23.84 -22.29
N LYS A 613 14.61 25.00 -21.64
CA LYS A 613 13.88 25.27 -20.39
C LYS A 613 12.40 25.53 -20.65
N GLU A 614 12.13 26.29 -21.71
CA GLU A 614 10.80 26.66 -22.17
C GLU A 614 10.78 26.59 -23.70
N VAL A 615 9.62 26.26 -24.27
CA VAL A 615 9.40 26.22 -25.72
C VAL A 615 8.01 26.81 -25.99
N PRO A 616 7.86 27.73 -26.97
CA PRO A 616 6.54 28.23 -27.35
C PRO A 616 5.70 27.10 -27.96
N LEU A 617 4.53 26.85 -27.37
CA LEU A 617 3.55 25.88 -27.84
C LEU A 617 2.30 26.60 -28.35
N THR A 618 1.64 26.02 -29.35
CA THR A 618 0.30 26.48 -29.76
C THR A 618 -0.74 26.14 -28.70
N ASP A 619 -1.86 26.89 -28.63
CA ASP A 619 -3.02 26.57 -27.78
C ASP A 619 -3.48 25.12 -27.90
N ALA A 620 -3.41 24.55 -29.12
CA ALA A 620 -3.76 23.18 -29.40
C ALA A 620 -2.81 22.19 -28.70
N GLN A 621 -1.49 22.44 -28.80
CA GLN A 621 -0.45 21.66 -28.11
C GLN A 621 -0.56 21.81 -26.59
N GLN A 622 -0.75 23.03 -26.07
CA GLN A 622 -0.82 23.28 -24.63
C GLN A 622 -2.02 22.59 -23.96
N ARG A 623 -3.14 22.40 -24.68
CA ARG A 623 -4.31 21.62 -24.21
C ARG A 623 -4.10 20.10 -24.19
N VAL A 624 -3.13 19.58 -24.94
CA VAL A 624 -2.86 18.12 -25.03
C VAL A 624 -1.52 17.69 -24.43
N LYS A 625 -0.62 18.63 -24.15
CA LYS A 625 0.67 18.38 -23.48
C LYS A 625 0.45 17.58 -22.20
N ARG A 626 1.10 16.42 -22.09
CA ARG A 626 1.12 15.61 -20.87
C ARG A 626 2.33 14.67 -20.82
N THR A 627 3.12 14.79 -19.76
CA THR A 627 4.05 13.75 -19.30
C THR A 627 3.26 12.58 -18.72
N MET A 628 3.51 11.35 -19.16
CA MET A 628 2.83 10.17 -18.59
C MET A 628 3.47 9.80 -17.24
N LEU A 629 2.71 9.91 -16.14
CA LEU A 629 3.15 9.62 -14.77
C LEU A 629 2.34 8.49 -14.10
N LEU A 630 1.50 7.79 -14.85
CA LEU A 630 0.90 6.47 -14.58
C LEU A 630 0.31 6.23 -13.17
N SER A 631 1.13 5.93 -12.17
CA SER A 631 0.70 5.71 -10.79
C SER A 631 0.34 7.00 -10.05
N LEU A 632 0.85 8.14 -10.52
CA LEU A 632 0.50 9.48 -10.05
C LEU A 632 -0.66 10.12 -10.84
N ASP A 633 -0.89 9.69 -12.08
CA ASP A 633 -1.98 10.17 -12.94
C ASP A 633 -3.38 9.80 -12.39
N PRO A 634 -4.46 10.53 -12.71
CA PRO A 634 -5.82 10.15 -12.33
C PRO A 634 -6.28 8.81 -12.94
N VAL A 635 -6.96 7.97 -12.17
CA VAL A 635 -7.43 6.65 -12.67
C VAL A 635 -8.64 6.84 -13.58
N SER A 636 -8.51 6.44 -14.85
CA SER A 636 -9.60 6.52 -15.83
C SER A 636 -10.46 5.26 -15.80
N VAL A 637 -11.61 5.32 -15.12
CA VAL A 637 -12.60 4.24 -15.08
C VAL A 637 -13.83 4.56 -15.94
N SER A 638 -14.65 3.55 -16.25
CA SER A 638 -15.94 3.72 -16.93
C SER A 638 -16.96 2.73 -16.37
N ALA A 639 -18.14 3.17 -15.94
CA ALA A 639 -19.08 2.26 -15.29
C ALA A 639 -19.58 1.14 -16.21
N ARG A 640 -19.76 -0.06 -15.65
CA ARG A 640 -20.45 -1.21 -16.27
C ARG A 640 -21.66 -1.53 -15.41
N PRO A 641 -22.78 -2.03 -15.96
CA PRO A 641 -23.93 -2.40 -15.15
C PRO A 641 -23.58 -3.57 -14.21
N LEU A 642 -24.25 -3.66 -13.06
CA LEU A 642 -24.09 -4.78 -12.12
C LEU A 642 -24.31 -6.13 -12.81
N SER A 643 -25.30 -6.19 -13.71
CA SER A 643 -25.59 -7.38 -14.51
C SER A 643 -24.37 -7.95 -15.25
N PHE A 644 -23.44 -7.11 -15.72
CA PHE A 644 -22.21 -7.55 -16.37
C PHE A 644 -21.30 -8.33 -15.42
N TYR A 645 -21.01 -7.77 -14.23
CA TYR A 645 -20.20 -8.45 -13.20
C TYR A 645 -20.85 -9.76 -12.72
N VAL A 646 -22.18 -9.77 -12.57
CA VAL A 646 -22.95 -10.98 -12.22
C VAL A 646 -22.85 -12.05 -13.31
N ILE A 647 -22.97 -11.68 -14.59
CA ILE A 647 -22.82 -12.61 -15.73
C ILE A 647 -21.41 -13.19 -15.75
N VAL A 648 -20.36 -12.36 -15.66
CA VAL A 648 -18.96 -12.85 -15.67
C VAL A 648 -18.70 -13.78 -14.49
N ARG A 649 -19.23 -13.48 -13.29
CA ARG A 649 -19.13 -14.39 -12.12
C ARG A 649 -19.84 -15.73 -12.36
N ILE A 650 -21.05 -15.72 -12.93
CA ILE A 650 -21.79 -16.96 -13.25
C ILE A 650 -21.04 -17.80 -14.28
N LEU A 651 -20.46 -17.17 -15.31
CA LEU A 651 -19.66 -17.87 -16.33
C LEU A 651 -18.38 -18.49 -15.76
N ASN A 652 -17.69 -17.79 -14.85
CA ASN A 652 -16.54 -18.34 -14.14
C ASN A 652 -16.93 -19.52 -13.23
N GLU A 653 -18.01 -19.40 -12.45
CA GLU A 653 -18.51 -20.50 -11.61
C GLU A 653 -18.97 -21.71 -12.43
N PHE A 654 -19.56 -21.50 -13.60
CA PHE A 654 -19.88 -22.56 -14.55
C PHE A 654 -18.61 -23.22 -15.10
N SER A 655 -17.63 -22.43 -15.55
CA SER A 655 -16.31 -22.91 -16.01
C SER A 655 -15.62 -23.76 -14.92
N ARG A 656 -15.56 -23.29 -13.68
CA ARG A 656 -15.00 -24.03 -12.52
C ARG A 656 -15.72 -25.36 -12.27
N LYS A 657 -17.07 -25.37 -12.32
CA LYS A 657 -17.86 -26.60 -12.16
C LYS A 657 -17.65 -27.59 -13.31
N MET A 658 -17.53 -27.11 -14.55
CA MET A 658 -17.21 -27.94 -15.70
C MET A 658 -15.81 -28.56 -15.60
N LEU A 659 -14.80 -27.79 -15.18
CA LEU A 659 -13.44 -28.29 -14.95
C LEU A 659 -13.40 -29.35 -13.83
N LYS A 660 -14.12 -29.12 -12.72
CA LYS A 660 -14.26 -30.11 -11.65
C LYS A 660 -14.96 -31.38 -12.13
N TRP A 661 -16.06 -31.27 -12.88
CA TRP A 661 -16.80 -32.42 -13.39
C TRP A 661 -16.03 -33.22 -14.44
N ARG A 662 -15.27 -32.55 -15.32
CA ARG A 662 -14.61 -33.19 -16.47
C ARG A 662 -13.20 -33.72 -16.17
N TYR A 663 -12.48 -33.10 -15.23
CA TYR A 663 -11.06 -33.37 -14.94
C TYR A 663 -10.74 -33.48 -13.44
N ASN A 664 -11.74 -33.50 -12.56
CA ASN A 664 -11.57 -33.53 -11.09
C ASN A 664 -10.73 -32.38 -10.51
N VAL A 665 -10.70 -31.22 -11.18
CA VAL A 665 -10.03 -30.00 -10.68
C VAL A 665 -10.63 -29.56 -9.36
N GLN A 666 -9.79 -29.36 -8.35
CA GLN A 666 -10.19 -28.85 -7.05
C GLN A 666 -9.94 -27.34 -6.94
N LEU A 667 -10.77 -26.67 -6.15
CA LEU A 667 -10.57 -25.28 -5.73
C LEU A 667 -9.96 -25.30 -4.34
N HIS A 668 -8.81 -24.65 -4.19
CA HIS A 668 -8.11 -24.48 -2.93
C HIS A 668 -8.00 -23.00 -2.57
N ASP A 669 -7.86 -22.74 -1.28
CA ASP A 669 -7.59 -21.42 -0.71
C ASP A 669 -6.22 -21.37 -0.04
N ILE A 670 -5.62 -20.18 -0.02
CA ILE A 670 -4.48 -19.85 0.82
C ILE A 670 -4.62 -18.40 1.31
N GLY A 671 -4.81 -18.23 2.62
CA GLY A 671 -5.24 -16.95 3.19
C GLY A 671 -6.57 -16.47 2.56
N SER A 672 -6.51 -15.41 1.77
CA SER A 672 -7.67 -14.85 1.05
C SER A 672 -7.54 -14.97 -0.49
N VAL A 673 -6.72 -15.92 -0.95
CA VAL A 673 -6.45 -16.21 -2.36
C VAL A 673 -7.05 -17.56 -2.69
N GLN A 674 -7.64 -17.68 -3.88
CA GLN A 674 -8.10 -18.97 -4.40
C GLN A 674 -7.22 -19.42 -5.57
N TYR A 675 -7.10 -20.73 -5.76
CA TYR A 675 -6.41 -21.32 -6.89
C TYR A 675 -7.06 -22.64 -7.31
N LEU A 676 -7.01 -22.94 -8.61
CA LEU A 676 -7.40 -24.23 -9.13
C LEU A 676 -6.19 -25.17 -9.16
N LEU A 677 -6.42 -26.42 -8.78
CA LEU A 677 -5.42 -27.49 -8.84
C LEU A 677 -6.00 -28.70 -9.57
N TYR A 678 -5.27 -29.16 -10.58
CA TYR A 678 -5.36 -30.52 -11.09
C TYR A 678 -4.16 -31.32 -10.58
N MET A 679 -4.40 -32.53 -10.09
CA MET A 679 -3.38 -33.48 -9.66
C MET A 679 -3.70 -34.85 -10.27
N PRO A 680 -2.83 -35.43 -11.11
CA PRO A 680 -2.97 -36.81 -11.57
C PRO A 680 -2.70 -37.80 -10.43
N ASP A 681 -3.49 -38.87 -10.34
CA ASP A 681 -3.34 -39.93 -9.32
C ASP A 681 -1.99 -40.69 -9.43
N ASP A 682 -1.36 -40.66 -10.60
CA ASP A 682 -0.12 -41.37 -10.93
C ASP A 682 1.14 -40.48 -10.90
N TRP A 683 1.04 -39.25 -10.36
CA TRP A 683 2.14 -38.30 -10.29
C TRP A 683 2.75 -38.21 -8.87
N SER A 684 4.08 -38.11 -8.78
CA SER A 684 4.79 -37.79 -7.54
C SER A 684 5.97 -36.84 -7.78
N ALA A 685 6.34 -36.09 -6.74
CA ALA A 685 7.44 -35.13 -6.79
C ALA A 685 8.80 -35.81 -7.04
N GLU A 686 9.00 -37.00 -6.47
CA GLU A 686 10.22 -37.80 -6.64
C GLU A 686 10.37 -38.29 -8.08
N ALA A 687 9.29 -38.76 -8.69
CA ALA A 687 9.28 -39.21 -10.08
C ALA A 687 9.48 -38.02 -11.04
N ALA A 688 8.92 -36.85 -10.72
CA ALA A 688 9.16 -35.61 -11.47
C ALA A 688 10.62 -35.16 -11.37
N LYS A 689 11.21 -35.19 -10.16
CA LYS A 689 12.62 -34.84 -9.91
C LYS A 689 13.62 -35.76 -10.62
N LYS A 690 13.25 -37.02 -10.87
CA LYS A 690 14.02 -37.98 -11.68
C LYS A 690 13.79 -37.89 -13.19
N GLY A 691 12.82 -37.10 -13.66
CA GLY A 691 12.42 -37.05 -15.08
C GLY A 691 11.53 -38.21 -15.55
N GLU A 692 11.10 -39.09 -14.64
CA GLU A 692 10.14 -40.17 -14.90
C GLU A 692 8.72 -39.60 -15.15
N LYS A 693 8.38 -38.49 -14.49
CA LYS A 693 7.14 -37.73 -14.68
C LYS A 693 7.42 -36.29 -15.14
N PRO A 694 6.47 -35.63 -15.82
CA PRO A 694 6.60 -34.22 -16.19
C PRO A 694 6.58 -33.32 -14.94
N LEU A 695 7.17 -32.14 -15.07
CA LEU A 695 7.13 -31.11 -14.03
C LEU A 695 5.71 -30.51 -13.90
N PRO A 696 5.29 -30.07 -12.70
CA PRO A 696 4.08 -29.29 -12.52
C PRO A 696 4.09 -28.03 -13.39
N THR A 697 2.92 -27.66 -13.91
CA THR A 697 2.73 -26.42 -14.68
C THR A 697 2.00 -25.38 -13.85
N LEU A 698 2.64 -24.23 -13.63
CA LEU A 698 2.02 -23.03 -13.09
C LEU A 698 1.48 -22.18 -14.24
N PHE A 699 0.16 -22.06 -14.36
CA PHE A 699 -0.48 -21.25 -15.41
C PHE A 699 -0.87 -19.86 -14.88
N LEU A 700 -0.25 -18.81 -15.43
CA LEU A 700 -0.44 -17.42 -15.05
C LEU A 700 -1.24 -16.68 -16.13
N HIS A 701 -2.53 -16.50 -15.86
CA HIS A 701 -3.46 -15.87 -16.81
C HIS A 701 -3.30 -14.34 -16.89
N GLY A 702 -3.63 -13.78 -18.06
CA GLY A 702 -3.65 -12.33 -18.29
C GLY A 702 -4.97 -11.67 -17.87
N LEU A 703 -5.13 -10.41 -18.28
CA LEU A 703 -6.37 -9.64 -18.12
C LEU A 703 -7.53 -10.27 -18.90
N GLY A 704 -8.74 -10.17 -18.36
CA GLY A 704 -9.95 -10.56 -19.08
C GLY A 704 -10.95 -11.31 -18.21
N PHE A 705 -11.78 -12.15 -18.80
CA PHE A 705 -12.99 -12.69 -18.14
C PHE A 705 -12.72 -13.81 -17.11
N GLY A 706 -11.50 -13.95 -16.59
CA GLY A 706 -11.12 -15.06 -15.72
C GLY A 706 -11.02 -16.39 -16.45
N THR A 707 -11.35 -17.51 -15.78
CA THR A 707 -11.09 -18.86 -16.30
C THR A 707 -11.89 -19.18 -17.56
N VAL A 708 -13.06 -18.55 -17.76
CA VAL A 708 -13.90 -18.82 -18.94
C VAL A 708 -13.17 -18.45 -20.25
N GLN A 709 -12.40 -17.37 -20.25
CA GLN A 709 -11.62 -16.93 -21.41
C GLN A 709 -10.47 -17.89 -21.76
N TYR A 710 -9.89 -18.54 -20.74
CA TYR A 710 -8.79 -19.50 -20.90
C TYR A 710 -9.27 -20.95 -20.95
N THR A 711 -10.58 -21.22 -21.11
CA THR A 711 -11.14 -22.57 -21.09
C THR A 711 -10.47 -23.50 -22.12
N GLU A 712 -10.11 -22.99 -23.30
CA GLU A 712 -9.42 -23.75 -24.33
C GLU A 712 -8.01 -24.17 -23.90
N ALA A 713 -7.19 -23.21 -23.45
CA ALA A 713 -5.84 -23.45 -22.92
C ALA A 713 -5.85 -24.40 -21.71
N ILE A 714 -6.76 -24.19 -20.76
CA ILE A 714 -6.92 -25.03 -19.57
C ILE A 714 -7.34 -26.44 -19.98
N ASN A 715 -8.34 -26.60 -20.86
CA ASN A 715 -8.74 -27.92 -21.35
C ASN A 715 -7.59 -28.63 -22.06
N TYR A 716 -6.77 -27.92 -22.84
CA TYR A 716 -5.63 -28.52 -23.53
C TYR A 716 -4.56 -29.02 -22.53
N LEU A 717 -4.19 -28.19 -21.53
CA LEU A 717 -3.29 -28.54 -20.44
C LEU A 717 -3.77 -29.73 -19.58
N LEU A 718 -5.09 -29.93 -19.48
CA LEU A 718 -5.72 -31.01 -18.70
C LEU A 718 -6.10 -32.24 -19.55
N SER A 719 -6.01 -32.17 -20.89
CA SER A 719 -6.53 -33.21 -21.77
C SER A 719 -5.60 -34.42 -21.88
N SER A 720 -6.09 -35.58 -21.45
CA SER A 720 -5.43 -36.89 -21.63
C SER A 720 -5.37 -37.37 -23.09
N THR A 721 -5.87 -36.58 -24.05
CA THR A 721 -5.82 -36.83 -25.49
C THR A 721 -4.66 -36.10 -26.17
N SER A 722 -3.94 -35.24 -25.44
CA SER A 722 -2.62 -34.77 -25.85
C SER A 722 -1.63 -35.95 -25.76
N PRO A 723 -0.63 -36.09 -26.65
CA PRO A 723 0.34 -37.21 -26.64
C PRO A 723 1.37 -37.11 -25.50
N HIS A 724 0.98 -36.49 -24.38
CA HIS A 724 1.83 -35.93 -23.35
C HIS A 724 1.46 -36.47 -21.98
N ARG A 725 2.46 -36.62 -21.10
CA ARG A 725 2.29 -37.24 -19.79
C ARG A 725 1.40 -36.35 -18.90
N SER A 726 0.47 -36.96 -18.17
CA SER A 726 -0.34 -36.27 -17.16
C SER A 726 0.55 -35.53 -16.15
N ARG A 727 0.30 -34.24 -15.96
CA ARG A 727 1.07 -33.36 -15.06
C ARG A 727 0.14 -32.60 -14.12
N PRO A 728 0.58 -32.20 -12.92
CA PRO A 728 -0.17 -31.27 -12.10
C PRO A 728 -0.25 -29.90 -12.77
N VAL A 729 -1.41 -29.26 -12.69
CA VAL A 729 -1.63 -27.91 -13.23
C VAL A 729 -2.21 -27.03 -12.13
N LEU A 730 -1.51 -25.94 -11.82
CA LEU A 730 -1.87 -24.99 -10.78
C LEU A 730 -2.19 -23.63 -11.41
N ILE A 731 -3.36 -23.07 -11.10
CA ILE A 731 -3.85 -21.80 -11.67
C ILE A 731 -4.24 -20.86 -10.52
N PRO A 732 -3.39 -19.90 -10.14
CA PRO A 732 -3.76 -18.85 -9.19
C PRO A 732 -4.88 -17.99 -9.77
N LEU A 733 -5.98 -17.82 -9.04
CA LEU A 733 -7.08 -16.96 -9.44
C LEU A 733 -6.79 -15.53 -8.97
N GLN A 734 -6.83 -14.57 -9.89
CA GLN A 734 -6.51 -13.17 -9.63
C GLN A 734 -7.76 -12.28 -9.80
N PRO A 735 -8.54 -12.03 -8.72
CA PRO A 735 -9.81 -11.31 -8.77
C PRO A 735 -9.79 -9.95 -9.48
N TRP A 736 -8.73 -9.16 -9.26
CA TRP A 736 -8.53 -7.83 -9.85
C TRP A 736 -8.24 -7.84 -11.36
N LEU A 737 -7.82 -8.99 -11.91
CA LEU A 737 -7.64 -9.19 -13.36
C LEU A 737 -8.88 -9.83 -14.03
N SER A 738 -9.85 -10.32 -13.23
CA SER A 738 -10.90 -11.25 -13.65
C SER A 738 -12.34 -10.82 -13.36
N TYR A 739 -12.56 -9.52 -13.11
CA TYR A 739 -13.87 -8.91 -12.81
C TYR A 739 -14.61 -9.50 -11.59
N ASP A 740 -13.91 -10.18 -10.66
CA ASP A 740 -14.55 -10.73 -9.45
C ASP A 740 -14.74 -9.65 -8.38
N LEU A 741 -15.66 -8.73 -8.67
CA LEU A 741 -16.03 -7.53 -7.91
C LEU A 741 -16.34 -7.80 -6.43
N PHE A 742 -16.78 -9.01 -6.11
CA PHE A 742 -17.20 -9.41 -4.77
C PHE A 742 -16.07 -10.05 -3.95
N SER A 743 -14.89 -10.24 -4.54
CA SER A 743 -13.72 -10.71 -3.82
C SER A 743 -13.16 -9.62 -2.90
N PRO A 744 -12.75 -9.94 -1.65
CA PRO A 744 -12.06 -8.99 -0.78
C PRO A 744 -10.70 -8.52 -1.34
N ARG A 745 -10.18 -9.20 -2.38
CA ARG A 745 -8.95 -8.83 -3.11
C ARG A 745 -9.17 -8.00 -4.37
N PHE A 746 -10.42 -7.71 -4.76
CA PHE A 746 -10.73 -7.08 -6.04
C PHE A 746 -10.03 -5.72 -6.28
N LEU A 747 -9.90 -4.87 -5.25
CA LEU A 747 -9.12 -3.62 -5.30
C LEU A 747 -7.78 -3.70 -4.56
N ARG A 748 -7.33 -4.90 -4.20
CA ARG A 748 -6.10 -5.17 -3.43
C ARG A 748 -5.30 -6.28 -4.12
N PRO A 749 -4.68 -5.99 -5.29
CA PRO A 749 -3.79 -6.92 -5.97
C PRO A 749 -2.58 -7.26 -5.11
N TRP A 750 -1.92 -8.38 -5.40
CA TRP A 750 -0.62 -8.69 -4.80
C TRP A 750 0.47 -7.74 -5.33
N ASN A 751 1.48 -7.50 -4.50
CA ASN A 751 2.78 -7.03 -4.96
C ASN A 751 3.71 -8.21 -5.29
N LYS A 752 4.96 -7.92 -5.69
CA LYS A 752 6.00 -8.91 -6.02
C LYS A 752 6.23 -9.89 -4.86
N GLU A 753 6.45 -9.37 -3.66
CA GLU A 753 6.81 -10.14 -2.46
C GLU A 753 5.64 -11.02 -1.98
N GLU A 754 4.41 -10.51 -2.01
CA GLU A 754 3.22 -11.30 -1.68
C GLU A 754 2.99 -12.40 -2.71
N SER A 755 3.10 -12.09 -4.02
CA SER A 755 2.90 -13.07 -5.08
C SER A 755 3.88 -14.24 -4.97
N ALA A 756 5.17 -13.93 -4.78
CA ALA A 756 6.20 -14.95 -4.67
C ALA A 756 6.02 -15.82 -3.42
N ARG A 757 5.64 -15.22 -2.28
CA ARG A 757 5.31 -15.95 -1.04
C ARG A 757 4.09 -16.85 -1.23
N VAL A 758 2.97 -16.29 -1.69
CA VAL A 758 1.71 -17.02 -1.90
C VAL A 758 1.90 -18.20 -2.86
N ILE A 759 2.63 -18.01 -3.97
CA ILE A 759 2.89 -19.07 -4.94
C ILE A 759 3.90 -20.09 -4.40
N ARG A 760 4.93 -19.68 -3.65
CA ARG A 760 5.83 -20.59 -2.92
C ARG A 760 5.04 -21.50 -1.98
N ASP A 761 4.16 -20.92 -1.16
CA ASP A 761 3.35 -21.66 -0.20
C ASP A 761 2.36 -22.61 -0.90
N MET A 762 1.76 -22.20 -2.04
CA MET A 762 0.94 -23.07 -2.90
C MET A 762 1.72 -24.28 -3.40
N LEU A 763 2.97 -24.09 -3.86
CA LEU A 763 3.83 -25.16 -4.38
C LEU A 763 4.33 -26.08 -3.27
N GLN A 764 4.72 -25.54 -2.11
CA GLN A 764 5.16 -26.32 -0.96
C GLN A 764 4.03 -27.20 -0.41
N ARG A 765 2.81 -26.66 -0.28
CA ARG A 765 1.63 -27.40 0.20
C ARG A 765 1.31 -28.67 -0.61
N HIS A 766 1.72 -28.71 -1.88
CA HIS A 766 1.47 -29.82 -2.80
C HIS A 766 2.76 -30.56 -3.23
N GLY A 767 3.89 -30.37 -2.52
CA GLY A 767 5.16 -31.05 -2.80
C GLY A 767 5.85 -30.65 -4.11
N MET A 768 5.40 -29.59 -4.76
CA MET A 768 5.86 -29.16 -6.09
C MET A 768 7.10 -28.26 -6.05
N TYR A 769 7.48 -27.76 -4.88
CA TYR A 769 8.56 -26.78 -4.74
C TYR A 769 9.94 -27.40 -5.06
N ASP A 770 10.24 -28.58 -4.52
CA ASP A 770 11.58 -29.19 -4.57
C ASP A 770 11.90 -29.92 -5.89
N CYS A 771 10.88 -30.30 -6.67
CA CYS A 771 11.07 -30.78 -8.05
C CYS A 771 11.19 -29.63 -9.06
N GLY A 772 10.76 -28.42 -8.67
CA GLY A 772 10.65 -27.27 -9.55
C GLY A 772 9.46 -27.34 -10.51
N VAL A 773 9.17 -26.22 -11.18
CA VAL A 773 7.95 -26.04 -12.00
C VAL A 773 8.27 -25.49 -13.39
N SER A 774 7.38 -25.76 -14.34
CA SER A 774 7.30 -25.03 -15.60
C SER A 774 6.26 -23.92 -15.47
N VAL A 775 6.59 -22.69 -15.82
CA VAL A 775 5.65 -21.55 -15.77
C VAL A 775 5.19 -21.23 -17.19
N PHE A 776 3.88 -21.27 -17.41
CA PHE A 776 3.24 -20.84 -18.65
C PHE A 776 2.42 -19.58 -18.36
N SER A 777 2.77 -18.48 -19.00
CA SER A 777 2.25 -17.15 -18.70
C SER A 777 1.77 -16.41 -19.96
N HIS A 778 0.65 -15.69 -19.85
CA HIS A 778 0.09 -14.90 -20.95
C HIS A 778 -0.16 -13.45 -20.53
N SER A 779 0.22 -12.48 -21.39
CA SER A 779 -0.10 -11.06 -21.22
C SER A 779 0.26 -10.57 -19.81
N MET A 780 -0.65 -9.95 -19.06
CA MET A 780 -0.42 -9.49 -17.68
C MET A 780 0.07 -10.58 -16.70
N GLY A 781 -0.20 -11.87 -16.97
CA GLY A 781 0.37 -12.98 -16.18
C GLY A 781 1.89 -13.09 -16.27
N THR A 782 2.50 -12.51 -17.32
CA THR A 782 3.95 -12.41 -17.47
C THR A 782 4.60 -11.44 -16.46
N ILE A 783 3.84 -10.51 -15.88
CA ILE A 783 4.32 -9.69 -14.75
C ILE A 783 4.52 -10.55 -13.50
N VAL A 784 3.54 -11.40 -13.17
CA VAL A 784 3.66 -12.34 -12.04
C VAL A 784 4.79 -13.34 -12.30
N HIS A 785 4.98 -13.79 -13.55
CA HIS A 785 6.12 -14.62 -13.93
C HIS A 785 7.47 -13.89 -13.70
N ALA A 786 7.58 -12.62 -14.10
CA ALA A 786 8.75 -11.80 -13.84
C ALA A 786 9.06 -11.63 -12.35
N TRP A 787 8.03 -11.52 -11.50
CA TRP A 787 8.17 -11.51 -10.05
C TRP A 787 8.73 -12.83 -9.51
N LEU A 788 8.26 -13.97 -10.00
CA LEU A 788 8.75 -15.28 -9.56
C LEU A 788 10.20 -15.54 -10.00
N LEU A 789 10.61 -15.10 -11.20
CA LEU A 789 12.00 -15.18 -11.67
C LEU A 789 12.97 -14.32 -10.83
N LYS A 790 12.47 -13.29 -10.14
CA LYS A 790 13.26 -12.46 -9.22
C LYS A 790 13.35 -13.04 -7.81
N GLU A 791 12.28 -13.66 -7.32
CA GLU A 791 12.12 -14.04 -5.91
C GLU A 791 12.30 -15.54 -5.62
N ILE A 792 12.12 -16.41 -6.62
CA ILE A 792 12.30 -17.87 -6.55
C ILE A 792 12.88 -18.48 -7.86
N PRO A 793 13.96 -17.93 -8.46
CA PRO A 793 14.50 -18.40 -9.74
C PRO A 793 14.81 -19.90 -9.77
N GLU A 794 15.41 -20.45 -8.71
CA GLU A 794 15.81 -21.87 -8.59
C GLU A 794 14.64 -22.87 -8.73
N THR A 795 13.42 -22.42 -8.42
CA THR A 795 12.20 -23.23 -8.53
C THR A 795 11.69 -23.29 -9.98
N ILE A 796 12.02 -22.30 -10.82
CA ILE A 796 11.53 -22.21 -12.20
C ILE A 796 12.48 -22.97 -13.12
N ARG A 797 12.00 -24.07 -13.70
CA ARG A 797 12.78 -24.95 -14.59
C ARG A 797 12.51 -24.70 -16.06
N ARG A 798 11.32 -24.19 -16.40
CA ARG A 798 10.97 -23.70 -17.75
C ARG A 798 10.10 -22.46 -17.66
N SER A 799 10.26 -21.57 -18.64
CA SER A 799 9.60 -20.28 -18.74
C SER A 799 8.99 -20.12 -20.12
N ILE A 800 7.66 -20.22 -20.22
CA ILE A 800 6.90 -19.93 -21.44
C ILE A 800 6.16 -18.60 -21.28
N PHE A 801 6.51 -17.66 -22.16
CA PHE A 801 5.92 -16.34 -22.26
C PHE A 801 5.07 -16.25 -23.54
N VAL A 802 3.82 -15.82 -23.43
CA VAL A 802 2.98 -15.55 -24.59
C VAL A 802 2.47 -14.12 -24.52
N ASP A 803 2.76 -13.35 -25.56
CA ASP A 803 2.53 -11.91 -25.67
C ASP A 803 2.96 -11.15 -24.40
N PRO A 804 4.23 -11.29 -23.97
CA PRO A 804 4.71 -10.79 -22.68
C PRO A 804 4.73 -9.26 -22.62
N VAL A 805 4.14 -8.74 -21.55
CA VAL A 805 4.16 -7.31 -21.23
C VAL A 805 5.24 -6.93 -20.21
N CYS A 806 6.04 -7.89 -19.75
CA CYS A 806 7.14 -7.65 -18.78
C CYS A 806 8.43 -7.13 -19.42
N PHE A 807 8.70 -7.43 -20.70
CA PHE A 807 9.93 -7.02 -21.39
C PHE A 807 9.81 -5.61 -21.99
N GLN A 808 10.94 -4.89 -22.07
CA GLN A 808 11.02 -3.52 -22.59
C GLN A 808 9.99 -2.52 -22.00
N LEU A 809 9.56 -2.73 -20.75
CA LEU A 809 8.62 -1.83 -20.06
C LEU A 809 9.14 -0.39 -19.85
N TRP A 810 10.42 -0.14 -20.08
CA TRP A 810 11.00 1.21 -20.16
C TRP A 810 10.62 1.99 -21.43
N THR A 811 10.11 1.29 -22.46
CA THR A 811 9.54 1.93 -23.63
C THR A 811 8.10 2.37 -23.36
N PRO A 812 7.65 3.51 -23.89
CA PRO A 812 6.30 4.00 -23.62
C PRO A 812 5.19 3.18 -24.30
N GLN A 813 5.52 2.32 -25.26
CA GLN A 813 4.54 1.77 -26.21
C GLN A 813 3.38 1.02 -25.54
N ILE A 814 3.67 0.12 -24.59
CA ILE A 814 2.65 -0.66 -23.88
C ILE A 814 1.73 0.26 -23.07
N CYS A 815 2.31 1.16 -22.27
CA CYS A 815 1.55 2.12 -21.46
C CYS A 815 0.73 3.07 -22.35
N TYR A 816 1.37 3.69 -23.35
CA TYR A 816 0.75 4.64 -24.26
C TYR A 816 -0.40 4.02 -25.03
N ARG A 817 -0.18 2.91 -25.76
CA ARG A 817 -1.21 2.23 -26.58
C ARG A 817 -2.41 1.79 -25.73
N PHE A 818 -2.16 1.20 -24.57
CA PHE A 818 -3.23 0.57 -23.78
C PHE A 818 -3.99 1.56 -22.87
N LEU A 819 -3.29 2.54 -22.27
CA LEU A 819 -3.86 3.41 -21.23
C LEU A 819 -4.13 4.84 -21.69
N TYR A 820 -3.33 5.41 -22.60
CA TYR A 820 -3.41 6.84 -22.96
C TYR A 820 -4.02 7.07 -24.35
N LYS A 821 -3.45 6.45 -25.40
CA LYS A 821 -3.83 6.58 -26.83
C LYS A 821 -5.35 6.53 -26.99
N ARG A 822 -5.92 7.53 -27.66
CA ARG A 822 -7.35 7.52 -28.00
C ARG A 822 -7.63 6.34 -28.94
N PRO A 823 -8.69 5.55 -28.71
CA PRO A 823 -9.02 4.44 -29.60
C PRO A 823 -9.43 5.00 -30.96
N GLU A 824 -8.75 4.53 -32.00
CA GLU A 824 -9.00 4.86 -33.41
C GLU A 824 -9.87 3.79 -34.07
N THR A 825 -9.81 2.54 -33.57
CA THR A 825 -10.62 1.43 -34.07
C THR A 825 -11.70 0.99 -33.06
N PHE A 826 -12.74 0.32 -33.57
CA PHE A 826 -13.78 -0.27 -32.72
C PHE A 826 -13.24 -1.35 -31.77
N VAL A 827 -12.21 -2.10 -32.19
CA VAL A 827 -11.54 -3.11 -31.36
C VAL A 827 -10.75 -2.45 -30.24
N GLU A 828 -9.99 -1.39 -30.51
CA GLU A 828 -9.32 -0.58 -29.48
C GLU A 828 -10.34 0.02 -28.50
N TYR A 829 -11.50 0.49 -28.98
CA TYR A 829 -12.56 1.00 -28.12
C TYR A 829 -13.13 -0.08 -27.19
N ILE A 830 -13.42 -1.28 -27.71
CA ILE A 830 -13.89 -2.43 -26.91
C ILE A 830 -12.84 -2.83 -25.88
N LEU A 831 -11.57 -2.98 -26.28
CA LEU A 831 -10.48 -3.33 -25.36
C LEU A 831 -10.33 -2.28 -24.26
N ARG A 832 -10.40 -0.99 -24.59
CA ARG A 832 -10.30 0.09 -23.61
C ARG A 832 -11.52 0.17 -22.69
N TYR A 833 -12.73 0.00 -23.22
CA TYR A 833 -13.97 0.06 -22.43
C TYR A 833 -14.21 -1.19 -21.57
N PHE A 834 -13.88 -2.39 -22.04
CA PHE A 834 -14.06 -3.60 -21.23
C PHE A 834 -12.87 -3.86 -20.33
N VAL A 835 -11.64 -3.81 -20.86
CA VAL A 835 -10.43 -4.20 -20.10
C VAL A 835 -9.81 -2.99 -19.38
N ALA A 836 -9.21 -2.04 -20.12
CA ALA A 836 -8.33 -1.04 -19.52
C ALA A 836 -9.00 -0.08 -18.52
N ARG A 837 -10.31 0.21 -18.68
CA ARG A 837 -11.09 1.11 -17.80
C ARG A 837 -11.94 0.38 -16.75
N GLU A 838 -11.70 -0.91 -16.50
CA GLU A 838 -12.30 -1.67 -15.39
C GLU A 838 -11.81 -1.11 -14.05
N VAL A 839 -12.65 -1.03 -13.02
CA VAL A 839 -12.23 -0.37 -11.77
C VAL A 839 -11.15 -1.17 -11.03
N GLY A 840 -11.17 -2.51 -11.09
CA GLY A 840 -10.09 -3.37 -10.61
C GLY A 840 -8.87 -3.36 -11.55
N ILE A 841 -9.08 -3.49 -12.86
CA ILE A 841 -7.98 -3.51 -13.86
C ILE A 841 -7.25 -2.16 -13.93
N ALA A 842 -7.97 -1.04 -14.03
CA ALA A 842 -7.39 0.30 -14.02
C ALA A 842 -6.66 0.59 -12.71
N ASN A 843 -7.20 0.11 -11.56
CA ASN A 843 -6.53 0.22 -10.26
C ASN A 843 -5.19 -0.52 -10.25
N VAL A 844 -5.09 -1.75 -10.77
CA VAL A 844 -3.79 -2.45 -10.83
C VAL A 844 -2.83 -1.82 -11.85
N LEU A 845 -3.34 -1.36 -13.01
CA LEU A 845 -2.53 -0.76 -14.08
C LEU A 845 -2.06 0.68 -13.82
N THR A 846 -2.65 1.37 -12.84
CA THR A 846 -2.23 2.71 -12.44
C THR A 846 -1.67 2.68 -11.02
N ARG A 847 -2.51 2.47 -10.00
CA ARG A 847 -2.13 2.59 -8.60
C ARG A 847 -1.17 1.53 -8.09
N TYR A 848 -1.28 0.29 -8.56
CA TYR A 848 -0.41 -0.81 -8.14
C TYR A 848 0.65 -1.19 -9.20
N PHE A 849 0.88 -0.34 -10.20
CA PHE A 849 1.87 -0.58 -11.23
C PHE A 849 3.26 -0.14 -10.77
N ASP A 850 3.96 -1.01 -10.05
CA ASP A 850 5.40 -0.86 -9.80
C ASP A 850 6.18 -1.23 -11.06
N TRP A 851 6.51 -0.21 -11.86
CA TRP A 851 7.29 -0.32 -13.09
C TRP A 851 8.61 -1.10 -12.90
N THR A 852 9.28 -0.90 -11.78
CA THR A 852 10.60 -1.52 -11.52
C THR A 852 10.46 -3.00 -11.17
N SER A 853 9.51 -3.37 -10.31
CA SER A 853 9.19 -4.79 -10.06
C SER A 853 8.61 -5.48 -11.29
N ASN A 854 7.88 -4.77 -12.15
CA ASN A 854 7.21 -5.32 -13.33
C ASN A 854 8.15 -5.58 -14.52
N ALA A 855 9.16 -4.73 -14.73
CA ALA A 855 10.13 -4.89 -15.82
C ALA A 855 10.97 -6.16 -15.65
N LEU A 856 11.02 -7.04 -16.66
CA LEU A 856 11.90 -8.21 -16.67
C LEU A 856 13.14 -7.92 -17.53
N LEU A 857 14.30 -7.84 -16.89
CA LEU A 857 15.59 -7.73 -17.57
C LEU A 857 16.10 -9.13 -17.96
N LEU A 858 16.84 -9.23 -19.06
CA LEU A 858 17.27 -10.52 -19.64
C LEU A 858 18.33 -11.25 -18.80
N ASP A 859 18.92 -10.62 -17.77
CA ASP A 859 19.82 -11.24 -16.79
C ASP A 859 19.07 -12.12 -15.78
N HIS A 860 17.78 -11.87 -15.54
CA HIS A 860 16.92 -12.67 -14.65
C HIS A 860 16.39 -13.95 -15.30
N VAL A 861 16.52 -14.10 -16.62
CA VAL A 861 16.06 -15.28 -17.35
C VAL A 861 17.24 -16.25 -17.49
N ALA A 862 17.37 -17.17 -16.54
CA ALA A 862 18.36 -18.24 -16.62
C ALA A 862 18.12 -19.11 -17.88
N HIS A 863 19.19 -19.42 -18.61
CA HIS A 863 19.12 -20.18 -19.88
C HIS A 863 18.14 -19.57 -20.91
N ARG A 864 18.17 -18.23 -21.05
CA ARG A 864 17.29 -17.47 -21.96
C ARG A 864 17.38 -17.88 -23.44
N ASP A 865 18.50 -18.47 -23.84
CA ASP A 865 18.81 -18.93 -25.18
C ASP A 865 18.57 -20.45 -25.39
N ASP A 866 18.29 -21.20 -24.31
CA ASP A 866 17.96 -22.63 -24.38
C ASP A 866 16.48 -22.83 -24.77
N PRO A 867 16.19 -23.40 -25.96
CA PRO A 867 14.82 -23.63 -26.44
C PRO A 867 14.00 -24.60 -25.57
N ASN A 868 14.65 -25.44 -24.76
CA ASN A 868 13.97 -26.39 -23.86
C ASN A 868 13.66 -25.79 -22.47
N ARG A 869 14.19 -24.59 -22.18
CA ARG A 869 13.97 -23.87 -20.91
C ARG A 869 13.26 -22.54 -21.08
N THR A 870 13.49 -21.82 -22.18
CA THR A 870 12.86 -20.52 -22.44
C THR A 870 12.15 -20.52 -23.77
N ARG A 871 10.89 -20.04 -23.76
CA ARG A 871 10.07 -19.86 -24.96
C ARG A 871 9.30 -18.56 -24.91
N VAL A 872 9.26 -17.85 -26.03
CA VAL A 872 8.49 -16.61 -26.19
C VAL A 872 7.67 -16.69 -27.47
N TYR A 873 6.36 -16.52 -27.35
CA TYR A 873 5.43 -16.43 -28.47
C TYR A 873 4.94 -14.97 -28.60
N LEU A 874 4.98 -14.45 -29.82
CA LEU A 874 4.60 -13.09 -30.16
C LEU A 874 3.55 -13.08 -31.28
N ALA A 875 2.40 -12.47 -31.01
CA ALA A 875 1.38 -12.16 -32.00
C ALA A 875 1.80 -10.95 -32.84
N GLY A 876 1.89 -11.11 -34.17
CA GLY A 876 2.49 -10.10 -35.05
C GLY A 876 1.66 -8.82 -35.24
N GLU A 877 0.36 -8.86 -34.96
CA GLU A 877 -0.57 -7.73 -35.00
C GLU A 877 -1.13 -7.44 -33.60
N ASP A 878 -0.27 -7.52 -32.58
CA ASP A 878 -0.58 -7.16 -31.21
C ASP A 878 -0.87 -5.63 -31.08
N THR A 879 -2.00 -5.32 -30.44
CA THR A 879 -2.46 -3.94 -30.19
C THR A 879 -1.91 -3.35 -28.88
N VAL A 880 -1.38 -4.20 -28.00
CA VAL A 880 -0.78 -3.88 -26.70
C VAL A 880 0.75 -3.86 -26.81
N VAL A 881 1.35 -4.95 -27.26
CA VAL A 881 2.82 -5.10 -27.39
C VAL A 881 3.29 -4.67 -28.78
N ASP A 882 4.47 -4.05 -28.89
CA ASP A 882 5.16 -3.87 -30.17
C ASP A 882 5.96 -5.15 -30.49
N ALA A 883 5.24 -6.18 -30.96
CA ALA A 883 5.82 -7.48 -31.26
C ALA A 883 7.00 -7.43 -32.26
N PRO A 884 6.98 -6.62 -33.34
CA PRO A 884 8.15 -6.41 -34.20
C PRO A 884 9.37 -5.85 -33.45
N ALA A 885 9.21 -4.82 -32.62
CA ALA A 885 10.33 -4.24 -31.87
C ALA A 885 10.88 -5.24 -30.84
N LEU A 886 9.99 -5.96 -30.15
CA LEU A 886 10.35 -6.94 -29.13
C LEU A 886 11.06 -8.18 -29.73
N ALA A 887 10.60 -8.67 -30.88
CA ALA A 887 11.29 -9.73 -31.64
C ALA A 887 12.70 -9.30 -32.05
N GLN A 888 12.88 -8.06 -32.50
CA GLN A 888 14.21 -7.50 -32.80
C GLN A 888 15.07 -7.34 -31.54
N PHE A 889 14.49 -6.95 -30.40
CA PHE A 889 15.20 -6.87 -29.12
C PHE A 889 15.75 -8.23 -28.69
N PHE A 890 14.92 -9.28 -28.70
CA PHE A 890 15.38 -10.64 -28.39
C PHE A 890 16.43 -11.15 -29.38
N ALA A 891 16.23 -10.96 -30.69
CA ALA A 891 17.18 -11.41 -31.69
C ALA A 891 18.57 -10.74 -31.54
N ARG A 892 18.62 -9.45 -31.18
CA ARG A 892 19.86 -8.72 -30.89
C ARG A 892 20.57 -9.19 -29.62
N ASN A 893 19.84 -9.80 -28.68
CA ASN A 893 20.34 -10.35 -27.43
C ASN A 893 20.58 -11.88 -27.47
N GLY A 894 20.69 -12.47 -28.67
CA GLY A 894 20.99 -13.90 -28.86
C GLY A 894 19.80 -14.85 -28.75
N MET A 895 18.63 -14.37 -28.35
CA MET A 895 17.42 -15.17 -28.10
C MET A 895 16.63 -15.53 -29.38
N LYS A 896 17.26 -15.50 -30.56
CA LYS A 896 16.57 -15.73 -31.85
C LYS A 896 15.91 -17.12 -31.95
N ASN A 897 16.49 -18.13 -31.30
CA ASN A 897 16.04 -19.53 -31.39
C ASN A 897 14.95 -19.89 -30.36
N VAL A 898 14.55 -18.93 -29.50
CA VAL A 898 13.51 -19.11 -28.48
C VAL A 898 12.26 -18.27 -28.71
N VAL A 899 12.25 -17.44 -29.76
CA VAL A 899 11.16 -16.50 -30.08
C VAL A 899 10.43 -16.95 -31.34
N GLU A 900 9.15 -17.30 -31.17
CA GLU A 900 8.20 -17.54 -32.25
C GLU A 900 7.42 -16.25 -32.53
N TYR A 901 7.47 -15.76 -33.77
CA TYR A 901 6.80 -14.53 -34.20
C TYR A 901 5.86 -14.83 -35.38
N GLU A 902 4.56 -14.63 -35.19
CA GLU A 902 3.55 -15.05 -36.17
C GLU A 902 2.74 -13.85 -36.73
N LYS A 903 2.94 -13.53 -38.01
CA LYS A 903 2.22 -12.43 -38.69
C LYS A 903 0.72 -12.73 -38.82
N GLY A 904 -0.12 -11.70 -38.81
CA GLY A 904 -1.57 -11.84 -38.98
C GLY A 904 -2.32 -12.39 -37.76
N THR A 905 -1.65 -12.51 -36.61
CA THR A 905 -2.27 -12.94 -35.35
C THR A 905 -2.41 -11.75 -34.39
N HIS A 906 -3.53 -11.68 -33.67
CA HIS A 906 -3.81 -10.64 -32.68
C HIS A 906 -3.42 -11.09 -31.26
N HIS A 907 -3.33 -10.14 -30.32
CA HIS A 907 -2.97 -10.38 -28.92
C HIS A 907 -3.75 -11.57 -28.32
N GLY A 908 -3.02 -12.57 -27.82
CA GLY A 908 -3.54 -13.77 -27.18
C GLY A 908 -4.03 -14.87 -28.13
N ALA A 909 -3.93 -14.69 -29.46
CA ALA A 909 -4.34 -15.71 -30.45
C ALA A 909 -3.64 -17.06 -30.23
N HIS A 910 -2.38 -17.05 -29.77
CA HIS A 910 -1.59 -18.23 -29.42
C HIS A 910 -2.20 -19.09 -28.30
N VAL A 911 -3.04 -18.50 -27.44
CA VAL A 911 -3.66 -19.15 -26.26
C VAL A 911 -5.18 -19.31 -26.41
N MET A 912 -5.80 -18.56 -27.32
CA MET A 912 -7.27 -18.41 -27.41
C MET A 912 -7.71 -18.31 -28.87
N GLY A 913 -8.67 -19.14 -29.29
CA GLY A 913 -9.31 -19.03 -30.60
C GLY A 913 -8.61 -19.82 -31.70
N PRO A 914 -9.02 -19.67 -32.97
CA PRO A 914 -8.79 -20.66 -34.02
C PRO A 914 -7.34 -20.77 -34.53
N PHE A 915 -6.45 -19.85 -34.14
CA PHE A 915 -5.04 -19.82 -34.53
C PHE A 915 -4.10 -20.17 -33.36
N ASN A 916 -4.60 -20.87 -32.35
CA ASN A 916 -3.81 -21.13 -31.14
C ASN A 916 -2.66 -22.13 -31.37
N ARG A 917 -1.57 -21.90 -30.63
CA ARG A 917 -0.35 -22.72 -30.63
C ARG A 917 -0.32 -23.67 -29.43
N LEU A 918 -1.46 -23.91 -28.77
CA LEU A 918 -1.55 -24.77 -27.58
C LEU A 918 -0.94 -26.17 -27.77
N PRO A 919 -1.08 -26.87 -28.91
CA PRO A 919 -0.37 -28.12 -29.15
C PRO A 919 1.15 -27.99 -29.06
N GLN A 920 1.70 -26.94 -29.67
CA GLN A 920 3.15 -26.68 -29.66
C GLN A 920 3.61 -26.30 -28.24
N ILE A 921 2.96 -25.31 -27.63
CA ILE A 921 3.26 -24.83 -26.26
C ILE A 921 3.23 -25.99 -25.24
N VAL A 922 2.21 -26.85 -25.31
CA VAL A 922 2.07 -27.96 -24.36
C VAL A 922 3.09 -29.07 -24.61
N SER A 923 3.52 -29.28 -25.86
CA SER A 923 4.63 -30.20 -26.17
C SER A 923 5.99 -29.71 -25.65
N GLU A 924 6.22 -28.40 -25.62
CA GLU A 924 7.45 -27.79 -25.12
C GLU A 924 7.56 -27.86 -23.59
N LEU A 925 6.43 -27.88 -22.88
CA LEU A 925 6.39 -28.18 -21.45
C LEU A 925 6.85 -29.62 -21.10
N ASP A 926 6.84 -30.55 -22.06
CA ASP A 926 7.40 -31.91 -21.92
C ASP A 926 8.81 -32.07 -22.50
N ALA A 927 9.36 -31.06 -23.18
CA ALA A 927 10.68 -31.15 -23.81
C ALA A 927 11.74 -31.57 -22.76
N PRO A 928 12.59 -32.58 -23.03
CA PRO A 928 13.50 -33.12 -22.02
C PRO A 928 14.46 -32.04 -21.51
N LEU A 929 14.48 -31.85 -20.19
CA LEU A 929 15.51 -31.03 -19.56
C LEU A 929 16.80 -31.86 -19.53
N HIS A 930 17.81 -31.45 -20.29
CA HIS A 930 19.14 -32.01 -20.17
C HIS A 930 19.64 -31.79 -18.73
N GLN A 931 20.22 -32.86 -18.14
CA GLN A 931 20.90 -32.75 -16.85
C GLN A 931 22.10 -31.80 -17.01
N LEU A 932 22.19 -30.85 -16.08
CA LEU A 932 23.39 -30.05 -15.82
C LEU A 932 24.19 -30.75 -14.72
#